data_AF-A0A6N6Z269-F1
#
_entry.id   AF-A0A6N6Z269-F1
#
_cell.length_a   1.000
_cell.length_b   1.000
_cell.length_c   1.000
_cell.angle_alpha   90.00
_cell.angle_beta   90.00
_cell.angle_gamma   90.00
#
_symmetry.space_group_name_H-M   'P 1'
#
loop_
_entity.id
_entity.type
_entity.pdbx_description
1 polymer ?
#
loop_
_entity_poly.entity_id
_entity_poly.type
_entity_poly.pdbx_seq_one_letter_code
_entity_poly.pdbx_strand_id
1 'polypeptide(L)'
;MSTVPFTFEPLAAAGLTLSRLFRTEVHVSEPGSEQRERYDGEGRWQLRYQVDTNAIAETQALRYLLDQLQAKDVAIPFWPGMAWVASIDGTTITTESPLRHDWNVKQAVLFNSPTDYEVVTLTAAAGDTVTLAGAPSIVPGPDLRIIPWRVGYIEKDPDLAEPTAEAGDLELTWVEKHGNRRTAPAAYEPQLFAGRAVMPFWPSGRGGVTSGWDAAIDLRELGFGNPDRIARNEITVRHRKLPFQFSDLEPCYTVEDWWRWVEFAGGEYMDFWLPEWQANHDVVRDIEDGAESLYVAAGLAAWFNQRAGYQFICIASADGVQPLKIHTVATEDEEDPLLVAGVERIDLVDPVSGAHDRREVVLCWLLCARFAKSELALTYDTLTSGSGSFEFVELPWEYSAASVGARPIYLYEFKAKNPSSSFATLRYTSYYEAIEAGGKTFGYFNLSHGAIKRDGNAVKHPVDVELIDVAGTHPLRAWTRGENDEVLEVTIWQTTATAPALDNQLVRSSMLRVEADDKEKLIVEVASILRIMEQKTGRGFGSPTCPHKLFGGLCGLAEADWRESGEIGALGTTANGQPYVQLALTGARAASFFQLGKAKVGNEIQTINRAELAAGVYTLYLSLPFRQAEIGLTLYATAGCDRTYGTCLSKFSNRVNFGGEPFTPADNPVIEEVEIDTEIPGFDK
;
A
#
# COMPACT_ATOMS: atom_id res chain seq x y z
N MET A 1 -24.77 -5.01 1.24
CA MET A 1 -24.22 -5.63 2.47
C MET A 1 -24.86 -4.93 3.65
N SER A 2 -25.37 -5.68 4.63
CA SER A 2 -25.97 -5.12 5.85
C SER A 2 -24.89 -4.51 6.73
N THR A 3 -24.90 -3.19 6.90
CA THR A 3 -23.99 -2.48 7.82
C THR A 3 -24.46 -2.67 9.26
N VAL A 4 -23.55 -2.95 10.19
CA VAL A 4 -23.88 -3.13 11.62
C VAL A 4 -23.80 -1.76 12.32
N PRO A 5 -24.87 -1.27 12.99
CA PRO A 5 -24.82 -0.02 13.73
C PRO A 5 -24.16 -0.22 15.10
N PHE A 6 -23.12 0.56 15.41
CA PHE A 6 -22.44 0.60 16.71
C PHE A 6 -22.73 1.95 17.38
N THR A 7 -23.66 1.98 18.34
CA THR A 7 -24.23 3.23 18.90
C THR A 7 -23.81 3.53 20.33
N PHE A 8 -22.76 2.89 20.84
CA PHE A 8 -22.28 3.14 22.21
C PHE A 8 -21.41 4.38 22.31
N GLU A 9 -21.66 5.19 23.34
CA GLU A 9 -20.94 6.44 23.64
C GLU A 9 -19.52 6.17 24.18
N PRO A 10 -18.54 7.05 23.91
CA PRO A 10 -17.21 6.96 24.49
C PRO A 10 -17.22 7.33 25.97
N LEU A 11 -16.39 6.66 26.76
CA LEU A 11 -16.16 7.02 28.15
C LEU A 11 -15.51 8.40 28.23
N ALA A 12 -16.20 9.34 28.87
CA ALA A 12 -15.76 10.73 28.99
C ALA A 12 -14.38 10.92 29.67
N ALA A 13 -13.89 9.92 30.43
CA ALA A 13 -12.62 9.98 31.14
C ALA A 13 -11.45 9.22 30.47
N ALA A 14 -11.71 8.44 29.42
CA ALA A 14 -10.70 7.55 28.80
C ALA A 14 -9.93 8.19 27.63
N GLY A 15 -10.29 9.41 27.22
CA GLY A 15 -9.66 10.09 26.09
C GLY A 15 -10.08 9.49 24.75
N LEU A 16 -10.98 10.15 24.02
CA LEU A 16 -11.35 9.77 22.66
C LEU A 16 -10.22 10.21 21.71
N THR A 17 -9.50 9.27 21.09
CA THR A 17 -8.47 9.61 20.10
C THR A 17 -9.08 9.63 18.70
N LEU A 18 -8.93 10.78 18.04
CA LEU A 18 -9.29 10.99 16.65
C LEU A 18 -8.00 11.14 15.83
N SER A 19 -7.73 10.14 15.00
CA SER A 19 -6.62 10.14 14.07
C SER A 19 -7.09 10.40 12.65
N ARG A 20 -6.35 11.22 11.91
CA ARG A 20 -6.46 11.32 10.45
C ARG A 20 -5.31 10.56 9.82
N LEU A 21 -5.66 9.51 9.08
CA LEU A 21 -4.73 8.63 8.40
C LEU A 21 -4.57 9.07 6.94
N PHE A 22 -3.38 9.50 6.59
CA PHE A 22 -2.95 9.65 5.21
C PHE A 22 -2.11 8.43 4.82
N ARG A 23 -2.36 7.90 3.63
CA ARG A 23 -1.48 6.87 3.08
C ARG A 23 -0.45 7.56 2.20
N THR A 24 0.72 7.82 2.76
CA THR A 24 1.85 8.41 2.05
C THR A 24 2.97 7.38 1.94
N GLU A 25 3.48 7.11 0.73
CA GLU A 25 4.74 6.39 0.57
C GLU A 25 5.88 7.36 0.26
N VAL A 26 7.05 6.98 0.74
CA VAL A 26 8.27 7.77 0.64
C VAL A 26 9.29 6.95 -0.14
N HIS A 27 9.59 7.39 -1.36
CA HIS A 27 10.62 6.82 -2.20
C HIS A 27 11.87 7.66 -2.10
N VAL A 28 12.89 7.15 -1.40
CA VAL A 28 14.19 7.80 -1.32
C VAL A 28 15.10 7.18 -2.37
N SER A 29 15.64 8.01 -3.27
CA SER A 29 16.70 7.61 -4.20
C SER A 29 18.06 8.07 -3.68
N GLU A 30 19.12 7.27 -3.87
CA GLU A 30 20.50 7.75 -3.67
C GLU A 30 20.84 8.67 -4.86
N PRO A 31 20.67 10.01 -4.71
CA PRO A 31 21.56 10.87 -3.92
C PRO A 31 20.81 11.85 -2.97
N GLY A 32 19.69 11.42 -2.38
CA GLY A 32 18.89 12.24 -1.46
C GLY A 32 17.67 12.91 -2.09
N SER A 33 17.36 12.61 -3.36
CA SER A 33 16.06 13.00 -3.94
C SER A 33 14.97 12.11 -3.38
N GLU A 34 14.08 12.73 -2.62
CA GLU A 34 12.93 12.11 -1.99
C GLU A 34 11.69 12.40 -2.83
N GLN A 35 11.00 11.36 -3.29
CA GLN A 35 9.71 11.47 -3.96
C GLN A 35 8.65 10.91 -3.02
N ARG A 36 7.60 11.70 -2.76
CA ARG A 36 6.54 11.33 -1.83
C ARG A 36 5.21 11.23 -2.56
N GLU A 37 4.42 10.24 -2.16
CA GLU A 37 3.24 9.83 -2.88
C GLU A 37 2.06 9.70 -1.93
N ARG A 38 1.04 10.54 -2.09
CA ARG A 38 -0.24 10.39 -1.41
C ARG A 38 -1.15 9.49 -2.24
N TYR A 39 -1.60 8.37 -1.67
CA TYR A 39 -2.47 7.40 -2.34
C TYR A 39 -3.94 7.82 -2.37
N ASP A 40 -4.39 8.51 -1.33
CA ASP A 40 -5.79 8.91 -1.14
C ASP A 40 -5.90 10.43 -1.19
N GLY A 41 -6.78 10.99 -2.03
CA GLY A 41 -7.00 12.44 -2.13
C GLY A 41 -7.55 13.08 -0.84
N GLU A 42 -8.08 12.27 0.08
CA GLU A 42 -8.63 12.66 1.37
C GLU A 42 -8.11 11.71 2.45
N GLY A 43 -7.92 12.20 3.68
CA GLY A 43 -7.57 11.32 4.80
C GLY A 43 -8.72 10.39 5.20
N ARG A 44 -8.40 9.29 5.88
CA ARG A 44 -9.38 8.43 6.55
C ARG A 44 -9.46 8.80 8.03
N TRP A 45 -10.67 8.86 8.58
CA TRP A 45 -10.80 8.94 10.02
C TRP A 45 -10.52 7.58 10.66
N GLN A 46 -9.73 7.60 11.72
CA GLN A 46 -9.61 6.50 12.67
C GLN A 46 -10.06 7.02 14.02
N LEU A 47 -10.98 6.29 14.64
CA LEU A 47 -11.52 6.61 15.95
C LEU A 47 -11.13 5.51 16.92
N ARG A 48 -10.49 5.90 18.02
CA ARG A 48 -10.17 5.01 19.13
C ARG A 48 -10.81 5.53 20.40
N TYR A 49 -11.60 4.69 21.06
CA TYR A 49 -12.22 5.02 22.32
C TYR A 49 -12.60 3.79 23.14
N GLN A 50 -12.73 4.00 24.44
CA GLN A 50 -13.26 3.01 25.37
C GLN A 50 -14.76 3.20 25.56
N VAL A 51 -15.48 2.09 25.70
CA VAL A 51 -16.90 2.04 26.00
C VAL A 51 -17.08 1.30 27.32
N ASP A 52 -17.68 1.98 28.30
CA ASP A 52 -18.11 1.37 29.55
C ASP A 52 -19.62 1.23 29.58
N THR A 53 -20.11 0.04 29.91
CA THR A 53 -21.52 -0.20 30.19
C THR A 53 -21.71 -0.49 31.68
N ASN A 54 -22.78 0.04 32.27
CA ASN A 54 -23.09 -0.15 33.70
C ASN A 54 -24.46 -0.81 33.94
N ALA A 55 -25.15 -1.20 32.87
CA ALA A 55 -26.44 -1.87 32.93
C ALA A 55 -26.40 -3.22 32.20
N ILE A 56 -27.04 -4.25 32.77
CA ILE A 56 -27.13 -5.59 32.16
C ILE A 56 -27.65 -5.53 30.72
N ALA A 57 -28.65 -4.68 30.45
CA ALA A 57 -29.23 -4.55 29.12
C ALA A 57 -28.23 -4.01 28.08
N GLU A 58 -27.39 -3.06 28.48
CA GLU A 58 -26.35 -2.46 27.64
C GLU A 58 -25.20 -3.44 27.39
N THR A 59 -24.73 -4.10 28.45
CA THR A 59 -23.68 -5.12 28.37
C THR A 59 -24.12 -6.31 27.50
N GLN A 60 -25.39 -6.73 27.59
CA GLN A 60 -25.95 -7.75 26.69
C GLN A 60 -26.06 -7.27 25.25
N ALA A 61 -26.51 -6.02 25.02
CA ALA A 61 -26.56 -5.44 23.68
C ALA A 61 -25.17 -5.37 23.04
N LEU A 62 -24.14 -5.05 23.82
CA LEU A 62 -22.75 -5.01 23.38
C LEU A 62 -22.27 -6.41 22.94
N ARG A 63 -22.55 -7.47 23.71
CA ARG A 63 -22.25 -8.86 23.33
C ARG A 63 -22.90 -9.26 22.00
N TYR A 64 -24.20 -9.00 21.86
CA TYR A 64 -24.92 -9.33 20.64
C TYR A 64 -24.40 -8.56 19.43
N LEU A 65 -23.92 -7.34 19.64
CA LEU A 65 -23.30 -6.55 18.59
C LEU A 65 -21.96 -7.17 18.17
N LEU A 66 -21.11 -7.55 19.13
CA LEU A 66 -19.81 -8.16 18.84
C LEU A 66 -19.96 -9.46 18.03
N ASP A 67 -20.96 -10.28 18.33
CA ASP A 67 -21.30 -11.48 17.54
C ASP A 67 -21.65 -11.16 16.08
N GLN A 68 -22.18 -9.97 15.80
CA GLN A 68 -22.58 -9.55 14.45
C GLN A 68 -21.44 -8.97 13.62
N LEU A 69 -20.28 -8.67 14.22
CA LEU A 69 -19.16 -7.99 13.55
C LEU A 69 -18.44 -8.82 12.48
N GLN A 70 -18.67 -10.14 12.43
CA GLN A 70 -17.99 -11.10 11.54
C GLN A 70 -17.96 -10.64 10.06
N ALA A 71 -16.86 -10.00 9.66
CA ALA A 71 -16.57 -9.49 8.30
C ALA A 71 -17.61 -8.51 7.72
N LYS A 72 -18.32 -7.76 8.56
CA LYS A 72 -19.29 -6.73 8.12
C LYS A 72 -18.73 -5.32 8.28
N ASP A 73 -19.14 -4.43 7.39
CA ASP A 73 -18.92 -3.00 7.57
C ASP A 73 -19.68 -2.53 8.81
N VAL A 74 -19.03 -1.71 9.63
CA VAL A 74 -19.55 -1.18 10.89
C VAL A 74 -19.78 0.31 10.73
N ALA A 75 -20.98 0.77 11.07
CA ALA A 75 -21.28 2.18 11.11
C ALA A 75 -21.33 2.70 12.53
N ILE A 76 -20.61 3.78 12.78
CA ILE A 76 -20.49 4.42 14.10
C ILE A 76 -20.95 5.88 14.02
N PRO A 77 -21.55 6.43 15.09
CA PRO A 77 -21.67 7.85 15.31
C PRO A 77 -20.28 8.48 15.42
N PHE A 78 -20.04 9.55 14.68
CA PHE A 78 -18.82 10.33 14.80
C PHE A 78 -18.96 11.34 15.95
N TRP A 79 -18.66 10.89 17.17
CA TRP A 79 -18.85 11.65 18.42
C TRP A 79 -18.27 13.08 18.42
N PRO A 80 -17.06 13.35 17.88
CA PRO A 80 -16.53 14.71 17.82
C PRO A 80 -17.36 15.66 16.95
N GLY A 81 -18.20 15.15 16.04
CA GLY A 81 -19.06 15.95 15.18
C GLY A 81 -20.46 16.18 15.75
N MET A 82 -20.75 15.78 16.99
CA MET A 82 -22.09 15.90 17.55
C MET A 82 -22.54 17.36 17.67
N ALA A 83 -23.85 17.57 17.52
CA ALA A 83 -24.49 18.85 17.77
C ALA A 83 -25.78 18.66 18.59
N TRP A 84 -26.04 19.57 19.52
CA TRP A 84 -27.27 19.58 20.31
C TRP A 84 -28.43 20.11 19.46
N VAL A 85 -29.57 19.43 19.53
CA VAL A 85 -30.76 19.80 18.77
C VAL A 85 -31.53 20.90 19.51
N ALA A 86 -31.62 22.09 18.93
CA ALA A 86 -32.39 23.20 19.47
C ALA A 86 -33.89 23.07 19.17
N SER A 87 -34.24 22.66 17.94
CA SER A 87 -35.63 22.43 17.53
C SER A 87 -35.75 21.51 16.31
N ILE A 88 -36.92 20.88 16.17
CA ILE A 88 -37.29 20.05 15.02
C ILE A 88 -38.59 20.60 14.44
N ASP A 89 -38.57 21.01 13.18
CA ASP A 89 -39.74 21.45 12.43
C ASP A 89 -39.87 20.62 11.13
N GLY A 90 -40.71 19.60 11.18
CA GLY A 90 -40.93 18.67 10.06
C GLY A 90 -39.64 17.96 9.63
N THR A 91 -39.07 18.37 8.50
CA THR A 91 -37.82 17.83 7.95
C THR A 91 -36.58 18.66 8.30
N THR A 92 -36.73 19.77 9.02
CA THR A 92 -35.62 20.68 9.32
C THR A 92 -35.30 20.62 10.80
N ILE A 93 -34.01 20.44 11.10
CA ILE A 93 -33.46 20.43 12.45
C ILE A 93 -32.54 21.65 12.59
N THR A 94 -32.75 22.44 13.63
CA THR A 94 -31.86 23.55 14.00
C THR A 94 -31.02 23.11 15.19
N THR A 95 -29.71 23.35 15.14
CA THR A 95 -28.77 23.01 16.22
C THR A 95 -28.44 24.22 17.07
N GLU A 96 -28.03 24.00 18.32
CA GLU A 96 -27.67 25.09 19.25
C GLU A 96 -26.37 25.81 18.87
N SER A 97 -25.49 25.09 18.17
CA SER A 97 -24.21 25.58 17.66
C SER A 97 -24.09 25.27 16.17
N PRO A 98 -23.26 26.03 15.42
CA PRO A 98 -22.93 25.68 14.04
C PRO A 98 -22.38 24.25 13.93
N LEU A 99 -22.78 23.57 12.86
CA LEU A 99 -22.32 22.23 12.52
C LEU A 99 -20.85 22.25 12.13
N ARG A 100 -20.11 21.26 12.63
CA ARG A 100 -18.69 21.10 12.34
C ARG A 100 -18.42 20.71 10.88
N HIS A 101 -17.20 20.91 10.40
CA HIS A 101 -16.79 20.47 9.05
C HIS A 101 -17.05 18.98 8.75
N ASP A 102 -17.09 18.12 9.77
CA ASP A 102 -17.31 16.68 9.63
C ASP A 102 -18.72 16.26 9.19
N TRP A 103 -19.62 17.22 9.00
CA TRP A 103 -21.00 17.04 8.54
C TRP A 103 -21.14 16.78 7.04
N ASN A 104 -20.02 16.53 6.37
CA ASN A 104 -19.95 16.11 4.99
C ASN A 104 -20.38 14.63 4.80
N VAL A 105 -21.58 14.29 5.26
CA VAL A 105 -22.15 12.93 5.31
C VAL A 105 -23.58 12.94 4.75
N LYS A 106 -24.01 11.83 4.12
CA LYS A 106 -25.41 11.67 3.67
C LYS A 106 -26.36 11.15 4.75
N GLN A 107 -25.84 10.70 5.89
CA GLN A 107 -26.63 10.12 6.98
C GLN A 107 -26.14 10.66 8.32
N ALA A 108 -27.06 10.82 9.25
CA ALA A 108 -26.80 11.16 10.63
C ALA A 108 -27.66 10.27 11.53
N VAL A 109 -27.32 10.21 12.81
CA VAL A 109 -28.12 9.55 13.84
C VAL A 109 -28.67 10.60 14.78
N LEU A 110 -29.98 10.54 15.03
CA LEU A 110 -30.63 11.21 16.15
C LEU A 110 -30.52 10.28 17.35
N PHE A 111 -29.95 10.79 18.44
CA PHE A 111 -29.49 9.98 19.55
C PHE A 111 -30.04 10.53 20.87
N ASN A 112 -30.82 9.71 21.58
CA ASN A 112 -31.21 9.93 22.98
C ASN A 112 -30.40 9.01 23.92
N SER A 113 -30.21 7.74 23.52
CA SER A 113 -29.43 6.75 24.28
C SER A 113 -28.93 5.63 23.35
N PRO A 114 -27.99 4.75 23.80
CA PRO A 114 -27.50 3.64 22.99
C PRO A 114 -28.61 2.70 22.47
N THR A 115 -29.75 2.65 23.16
CA THR A 115 -30.92 1.82 22.82
C THR A 115 -32.09 2.59 22.19
N ASP A 116 -32.04 3.93 22.20
CA ASP A 116 -33.06 4.83 21.63
C ASP A 116 -32.39 5.81 20.67
N TYR A 117 -32.31 5.39 19.40
CA TYR A 117 -31.69 6.15 18.33
C TYR A 117 -32.42 5.92 16.99
N GLU A 118 -32.35 6.91 16.10
CA GLU A 118 -32.92 6.85 14.76
C GLU A 118 -31.89 7.31 13.73
N VAL A 119 -31.64 6.49 12.70
CA VAL A 119 -30.76 6.87 11.59
C VAL A 119 -31.56 7.63 10.53
N VAL A 120 -31.20 8.87 10.30
CA VAL A 120 -31.85 9.78 9.35
C VAL A 120 -30.97 10.02 8.13
N THR A 121 -31.60 10.27 6.98
CA THR A 121 -30.89 10.61 5.73
C THR A 121 -30.93 12.12 5.52
N LEU A 122 -29.76 12.71 5.26
CA LEU A 122 -29.59 14.14 5.07
C LEU A 122 -29.74 14.51 3.59
N THR A 123 -30.43 15.60 3.34
CA THR A 123 -30.47 16.27 2.03
C THR A 123 -29.42 17.37 1.97
N ALA A 124 -29.26 18.13 3.06
CA ALA A 124 -28.25 19.18 3.21
C ALA A 124 -27.93 19.41 4.70
N ALA A 125 -26.70 19.84 4.98
CA ALA A 125 -26.26 20.25 6.31
C ALA A 125 -25.32 21.46 6.13
N ALA A 126 -25.70 22.62 6.69
CA ALA A 126 -24.92 23.84 6.57
C ALA A 126 -25.26 24.82 7.71
N GLY A 127 -24.24 25.51 8.23
CA GLY A 127 -24.44 26.47 9.32
C GLY A 127 -24.98 25.76 10.56
N ASP A 128 -26.10 26.24 11.10
CA ASP A 128 -26.83 25.69 12.25
C ASP A 128 -28.02 24.80 11.85
N THR A 129 -28.16 24.49 10.55
CA THR A 129 -29.37 23.87 10.01
C THR A 129 -29.06 22.56 9.28
N VAL A 130 -29.81 21.51 9.63
CA VAL A 130 -29.78 20.19 8.99
C VAL A 130 -31.14 19.93 8.34
N THR A 131 -31.15 19.62 7.05
CA THR A 131 -32.37 19.26 6.31
C THR A 131 -32.39 17.76 6.01
N LEU A 132 -33.44 17.09 6.45
CA LEU A 132 -33.67 15.66 6.30
C LEU A 132 -34.45 15.33 5.03
N ALA A 133 -34.29 14.11 4.52
CA ALA A 133 -35.09 13.59 3.41
C ALA A 133 -36.52 13.18 3.82
N GLY A 134 -36.76 13.00 5.12
CA GLY A 134 -38.06 12.66 5.71
C GLY A 134 -38.13 13.11 7.17
N ALA A 135 -39.34 13.28 7.70
CA ALA A 135 -39.53 13.70 9.09
C ALA A 135 -39.07 12.57 10.05
N PRO A 136 -38.35 12.91 11.13
CA PRO A 136 -37.88 11.93 12.09
C PRO A 136 -39.07 11.41 12.92
N SER A 137 -38.98 10.15 13.34
CA SER A 137 -39.98 9.49 14.17
C SER A 137 -39.59 9.42 15.66
N ILE A 138 -38.33 9.72 15.98
CA ILE A 138 -37.83 9.78 17.35
C ILE A 138 -38.54 10.88 18.15
N VAL A 139 -38.87 10.57 19.40
CA VAL A 139 -39.46 11.55 20.32
C VAL A 139 -38.34 12.41 20.89
N PRO A 140 -38.38 13.74 20.75
CA PRO A 140 -37.31 14.61 21.24
C PRO A 140 -37.24 14.58 22.77
N GLY A 141 -36.11 14.12 23.30
CA GLY A 141 -35.75 14.21 24.70
C GLY A 141 -34.97 15.49 25.03
N PRO A 142 -34.73 15.81 26.31
CA PRO A 142 -33.96 16.98 26.72
C PRO A 142 -32.48 16.93 26.28
N ASP A 143 -31.95 15.72 26.03
CA ASP A 143 -30.56 15.50 25.63
C ASP A 143 -30.43 15.02 24.17
N LEU A 144 -31.40 15.35 23.31
CA LEU A 144 -31.38 14.89 21.93
C LEU A 144 -30.18 15.50 21.17
N ARG A 145 -29.33 14.61 20.65
CA ARG A 145 -28.17 14.97 19.85
C ARG A 145 -28.35 14.48 18.42
N ILE A 146 -27.81 15.23 17.48
CA ILE A 146 -27.64 14.79 16.10
C ILE A 146 -26.16 14.60 15.80
N ILE A 147 -25.79 13.44 15.27
CA ILE A 147 -24.38 13.03 15.13
C ILE A 147 -24.14 12.49 13.70
N PRO A 148 -23.05 12.87 13.02
CA PRO A 148 -22.71 12.33 11.71
C PRO A 148 -22.55 10.80 11.73
N TRP A 149 -23.13 10.11 10.75
CA TRP A 149 -23.07 8.65 10.66
C TRP A 149 -22.01 8.21 9.65
N ARG A 150 -20.98 7.50 10.11
CA ARG A 150 -19.87 7.05 9.24
C ARG A 150 -19.77 5.53 9.22
N VAL A 151 -19.39 4.99 8.07
CA VAL A 151 -19.21 3.56 7.81
C VAL A 151 -17.74 3.25 7.59
N GLY A 152 -17.28 2.18 8.23
CA GLY A 152 -15.89 1.75 8.23
C GLY A 152 -15.79 0.29 8.63
N TYR A 153 -14.62 -0.09 9.12
CA TYR A 153 -14.32 -1.42 9.63
C TYR A 153 -13.55 -1.31 10.94
N ILE A 154 -13.58 -2.37 11.73
CA ILE A 154 -12.82 -2.46 12.97
C ILE A 154 -11.42 -2.97 12.61
N GLU A 155 -10.40 -2.22 13.03
CA GLU A 155 -9.00 -2.49 12.65
C GLU A 155 -8.38 -3.61 13.49
N LYS A 156 -8.70 -3.65 14.77
CA LYS A 156 -8.19 -4.62 15.74
C LYS A 156 -9.36 -5.35 16.38
N ASP A 157 -9.21 -6.65 16.58
CA ASP A 157 -10.22 -7.46 17.26
C ASP A 157 -10.58 -6.82 18.62
N PRO A 158 -11.86 -6.45 18.83
CA PRO A 158 -12.29 -5.79 20.04
C PRO A 158 -12.25 -6.78 21.21
N ASP A 159 -11.59 -6.39 22.30
CA ASP A 159 -11.49 -7.20 23.53
C ASP A 159 -12.45 -6.64 24.58
N LEU A 160 -13.47 -7.42 24.94
CA LEU A 160 -14.48 -7.05 25.94
C LEU A 160 -14.08 -7.62 27.29
N ALA A 161 -13.63 -6.74 28.18
CA ALA A 161 -13.40 -7.07 29.58
C ALA A 161 -14.71 -6.97 30.37
N GLU A 162 -15.06 -8.02 31.12
CA GLU A 162 -16.28 -8.04 31.92
C GLU A 162 -15.93 -8.10 33.41
N PRO A 163 -15.65 -6.95 34.05
CA PRO A 163 -15.27 -6.92 35.45
C PRO A 163 -16.38 -7.41 36.39
N THR A 164 -17.65 -7.25 35.98
CA THR A 164 -18.82 -7.80 36.69
C THR A 164 -19.85 -8.33 35.70
N ALA A 165 -20.92 -8.97 36.19
CA ALA A 165 -22.02 -9.43 35.34
C ALA A 165 -22.85 -8.27 34.73
N GLU A 166 -22.72 -7.06 35.29
CA GLU A 166 -23.50 -5.88 34.89
C GLU A 166 -22.65 -4.87 34.10
N ALA A 167 -21.33 -4.93 34.25
CA ALA A 167 -20.38 -3.99 33.64
C ALA A 167 -19.48 -4.65 32.60
N GLY A 168 -19.29 -3.95 31.48
CA GLY A 168 -18.34 -4.30 30.42
C GLY A 168 -17.49 -3.09 30.03
N ASP A 169 -16.23 -3.34 29.70
CA ASP A 169 -15.25 -2.37 29.21
C ASP A 169 -14.70 -2.88 27.87
N LEU A 170 -14.83 -2.07 26.83
CA LEU A 170 -14.41 -2.40 25.47
C LEU A 170 -13.54 -1.28 24.88
N GLU A 171 -12.32 -1.62 24.47
CA GLU A 171 -11.51 -0.74 23.62
C GLU A 171 -11.82 -1.01 22.14
N LEU A 172 -12.27 0.02 21.42
CA LEU A 172 -12.58 -0.06 20.00
C LEU A 172 -11.60 0.80 19.19
N THR A 173 -11.04 0.23 18.11
CA THR A 173 -10.34 0.99 17.06
C THR A 173 -11.06 0.79 15.73
N TRP A 174 -11.70 1.84 15.24
CA TRP A 174 -12.46 1.86 13.99
C TRP A 174 -11.76 2.71 12.94
N VAL A 175 -11.78 2.29 11.68
CA VAL A 175 -11.20 3.00 10.54
C VAL A 175 -12.26 3.19 9.46
N GLU A 176 -12.37 4.41 8.96
CA GLU A 176 -13.31 4.78 7.90
C GLU A 176 -12.97 4.10 6.57
N LYS A 177 -14.01 3.66 5.84
CA LYS A 177 -13.88 3.07 4.51
C LYS A 177 -13.91 4.15 3.42
N HIS A 178 -13.09 3.98 2.39
CA HIS A 178 -13.02 4.92 1.25
C HIS A 178 -14.31 4.88 0.41
N GLY A 179 -14.72 6.03 -0.14
CA GLY A 179 -15.91 6.14 -1.00
C GLY A 179 -17.24 6.22 -0.27
N ASN A 180 -17.21 6.39 1.04
CA ASN A 180 -18.41 6.49 1.83
C ASN A 180 -19.07 7.87 1.63
N ARG A 181 -20.20 7.90 0.90
CA ARG A 181 -21.18 8.99 0.74
C ARG A 181 -20.80 10.39 1.31
N ARG A 182 -19.72 10.99 0.81
CA ARG A 182 -19.34 12.38 1.07
C ARG A 182 -19.98 13.29 0.01
N THR A 183 -20.42 14.48 0.42
CA THR A 183 -20.45 15.64 -0.48
C THR A 183 -18.99 16.13 -0.65
N ALA A 184 -18.65 16.99 -1.62
CA ALA A 184 -17.27 17.49 -1.66
C ALA A 184 -17.06 18.47 -0.48
N PRO A 185 -15.96 18.39 0.30
CA PRO A 185 -15.67 19.43 1.28
C PRO A 185 -15.53 20.79 0.57
N ALA A 186 -15.92 21.88 1.24
CA ALA A 186 -15.67 23.22 0.71
C ALA A 186 -14.15 23.43 0.54
N ALA A 187 -13.75 24.05 -0.58
CA ALA A 187 -12.35 24.32 -0.87
C ALA A 187 -11.75 25.23 0.21
N TYR A 188 -10.70 24.77 0.89
CA TYR A 188 -9.89 25.58 1.79
C TYR A 188 -8.84 26.32 0.95
N GLU A 189 -8.86 27.66 0.99
CA GLU A 189 -7.90 28.51 0.28
C GLU A 189 -6.86 29.05 1.27
N PRO A 190 -5.67 28.43 1.39
CA PRO A 190 -4.64 28.94 2.29
C PRO A 190 -3.99 30.21 1.75
N GLN A 191 -3.44 31.01 2.66
CA GLN A 191 -2.52 32.09 2.29
C GLN A 191 -1.28 31.48 1.62
N LEU A 192 -0.95 31.97 0.42
CA LEU A 192 0.22 31.54 -0.33
C LEU A 192 1.36 32.55 -0.19
N PHE A 193 2.57 32.04 0.00
CA PHE A 193 3.81 32.81 -0.02
C PHE A 193 4.88 32.05 -0.79
N ALA A 194 5.50 32.70 -1.77
CA ALA A 194 6.45 32.06 -2.69
C ALA A 194 5.92 30.75 -3.33
N GLY A 195 4.61 30.67 -3.58
CA GLY A 195 3.96 29.50 -4.20
C GLY A 195 3.59 28.36 -3.23
N ARG A 196 3.78 28.53 -1.91
CA ARG A 196 3.43 27.52 -0.89
C ARG A 196 2.46 28.07 0.14
N ALA A 197 1.67 27.18 0.74
CA ALA A 197 0.77 27.54 1.81
C ALA A 197 1.54 27.92 3.09
N VAL A 198 1.02 28.88 3.84
CA VAL A 198 1.57 29.32 5.13
C VAL A 198 0.63 28.87 6.23
N MET A 199 1.16 28.17 7.22
CA MET A 199 0.37 27.72 8.36
C MET A 199 -0.09 28.93 9.17
N PRO A 200 -1.41 29.19 9.28
CA PRO A 200 -1.92 30.43 9.85
C PRO A 200 -2.12 30.37 11.38
N PHE A 201 -2.05 29.18 11.99
CA PHE A 201 -2.50 28.96 13.37
C PHE A 201 -1.35 29.02 14.37
N TRP A 202 -1.56 29.76 15.46
CA TRP A 202 -0.69 29.69 16.64
C TRP A 202 -1.00 28.42 17.43
N PRO A 203 0.00 27.57 17.79
CA PRO A 203 -0.25 26.44 18.68
C PRO A 203 -0.59 26.95 20.08
N SER A 204 -1.86 26.86 20.46
CA SER A 204 -2.47 27.30 21.73
C SER A 204 -2.00 26.51 22.97
N GLY A 205 -0.84 25.86 22.93
CA GLY A 205 -0.32 25.06 24.03
C GLY A 205 0.44 25.89 25.07
N ARG A 206 0.10 25.72 26.36
CA ARG A 206 1.00 26.08 27.49
C ARG A 206 2.25 25.19 27.57
N GLY A 207 2.36 24.16 26.73
CA GLY A 207 3.50 23.26 26.65
C GLY A 207 4.64 23.84 25.81
N GLY A 208 5.89 23.62 26.23
CA GLY A 208 7.06 24.10 25.48
C GLY A 208 7.20 23.43 24.11
N VAL A 209 7.47 24.23 23.08
CA VAL A 209 7.91 23.75 21.75
C VAL A 209 9.27 23.07 21.89
N THR A 210 9.39 21.83 21.42
CA THR A 210 10.69 21.14 21.40
C THR A 210 11.24 21.08 19.98
N SER A 211 12.56 21.33 19.86
CA SER A 211 13.31 21.28 18.61
C SER A 211 14.47 20.32 18.74
N GLY A 212 14.63 19.45 17.75
CA GLY A 212 15.75 18.53 17.57
C GLY A 212 16.52 18.86 16.30
N TRP A 213 17.79 18.49 16.27
CA TRP A 213 18.67 18.66 15.11
C TRP A 213 19.29 17.31 14.77
N ASP A 214 18.93 16.78 13.61
CA ASP A 214 19.50 15.55 13.08
C ASP A 214 20.69 15.93 12.20
N ALA A 215 21.89 15.74 12.76
CA ALA A 215 23.13 15.83 12.02
C ALA A 215 23.44 14.46 11.41
N ALA A 216 23.68 14.40 10.09
CA ALA A 216 24.06 13.18 9.39
C ALA A 216 25.50 12.76 9.72
N ILE A 217 25.70 12.29 10.95
CA ILE A 217 26.99 11.82 11.46
C ILE A 217 26.95 10.30 11.50
N ASP A 218 27.71 9.66 10.62
CA ASP A 218 27.92 8.21 10.65
C ASP A 218 29.07 7.92 11.63
N LEU A 219 28.78 7.15 12.68
CA LEU A 219 29.79 6.69 13.64
C LEU A 219 30.26 5.32 13.20
N ARG A 220 31.49 5.21 12.71
CA ARG A 220 32.09 3.92 12.35
C ARG A 220 33.14 3.52 13.36
N GLU A 221 32.90 2.40 14.01
CA GLU A 221 33.91 1.75 14.82
C GLU A 221 34.81 0.89 13.91
N LEU A 222 35.95 1.44 13.52
CA LEU A 222 36.97 0.72 12.76
C LEU A 222 38.13 0.37 13.71
N GLY A 223 38.41 -0.92 13.88
CA GLY A 223 39.56 -1.41 14.66
C GLY A 223 39.37 -1.37 16.18
N PHE A 224 40.33 -0.80 16.91
CA PHE A 224 40.48 -0.87 18.38
C PHE A 224 39.43 -0.06 19.20
N GLY A 225 38.20 0.06 18.71
CA GLY A 225 37.07 0.61 19.49
C GLY A 225 37.06 2.12 19.68
N ASN A 226 37.75 2.89 18.81
CA ASN A 226 37.59 4.35 18.78
C ASN A 226 36.65 4.71 17.63
N PRO A 227 35.47 5.30 17.89
CA PRO A 227 34.51 5.61 16.83
C PRO A 227 34.97 6.84 16.03
N ASP A 228 35.18 6.65 14.73
CA ASP A 228 35.41 7.77 13.81
C ASP A 228 34.07 8.39 13.41
N ARG A 229 34.00 9.73 13.47
CA ARG A 229 32.83 10.52 13.06
C ARG A 229 32.99 10.91 11.61
N ILE A 230 32.22 10.28 10.73
CA ILE A 230 32.16 10.65 9.32
C ILE A 230 30.92 11.53 9.13
N ALA A 231 31.12 12.84 8.96
CA ALA A 231 30.05 13.72 8.54
C ALA A 231 29.68 13.39 7.09
N ARG A 232 28.43 13.00 6.84
CA ARG A 232 27.88 13.05 5.48
C ARG A 232 27.72 14.51 5.11
N ASN A 233 27.89 14.83 3.83
CA ASN A 233 27.79 16.20 3.29
C ASN A 233 26.33 16.70 3.24
N GLU A 234 25.50 16.25 4.18
CA GLU A 234 24.07 16.50 4.28
C GLU A 234 23.85 17.65 5.27
N ILE A 235 23.01 18.62 4.89
CA ILE A 235 22.64 19.75 5.75
C ILE A 235 21.85 19.19 6.95
N THR A 236 22.18 19.62 8.17
CA THR A 236 21.45 19.24 9.39
C THR A 236 19.94 19.44 9.21
N VAL A 237 19.11 18.47 9.57
CA VAL A 237 17.65 18.63 9.45
C VAL A 237 17.06 19.02 10.80
N ARG A 238 16.17 20.01 10.84
CA ARG A 238 15.45 20.37 12.07
C ARG A 238 14.17 19.56 12.18
N HIS A 239 13.95 18.97 13.34
CA HIS A 239 12.70 18.34 13.73
C HIS A 239 12.03 19.21 14.78
N ARG A 240 10.74 19.52 14.61
CA ARG A 240 9.98 20.27 15.62
C ARG A 240 8.78 19.47 16.07
N LYS A 241 8.51 19.52 17.37
CA LYS A 241 7.30 18.96 17.95
C LYS A 241 6.51 20.08 18.60
N LEU A 242 5.32 20.32 18.07
CA LEU A 242 4.41 21.36 18.56
C LEU A 242 3.28 20.69 19.34
N PRO A 243 3.09 21.03 20.62
CA PRO A 243 1.88 20.68 21.33
C PRO A 243 0.72 21.56 20.83
N PHE A 244 -0.43 20.94 20.60
CA PHE A 244 -1.66 21.60 20.24
C PHE A 244 -2.69 21.33 21.35
N GLN A 245 -3.34 22.37 21.85
CA GLN A 245 -4.41 22.26 22.84
C GLN A 245 -5.62 23.02 22.32
N PHE A 246 -6.80 22.44 22.42
CA PHE A 246 -8.00 23.09 21.93
C PHE A 246 -9.12 22.99 22.95
N SER A 247 -9.98 24.00 22.90
CA SER A 247 -11.22 24.08 23.65
C SER A 247 -12.19 24.89 22.81
N ASP A 248 -13.40 24.40 22.62
CA ASP A 248 -14.46 25.14 21.93
C ASP A 248 -14.87 26.43 22.67
N LEU A 249 -14.39 26.62 23.90
CA LEU A 249 -14.62 27.83 24.69
C LEU A 249 -13.61 28.95 24.40
N GLU A 250 -12.47 28.65 23.76
CA GLU A 250 -11.44 29.66 23.44
C GLU A 250 -11.50 30.07 21.96
N PRO A 251 -11.60 31.38 21.66
CA PRO A 251 -11.89 31.87 20.32
C PRO A 251 -10.69 31.90 19.38
N CYS A 252 -9.49 31.50 19.81
CA CYS A 252 -8.30 31.79 19.03
C CYS A 252 -8.26 31.02 17.70
N TYR A 253 -8.64 29.74 17.64
CA TYR A 253 -8.87 28.98 16.40
C TYR A 253 -9.73 27.75 16.68
N THR A 254 -10.63 27.37 15.77
CA THR A 254 -11.43 26.16 15.93
C THR A 254 -10.61 24.92 15.56
N VAL A 255 -10.85 23.78 16.21
CA VAL A 255 -10.32 22.47 15.81
C VAL A 255 -10.63 22.15 14.34
N GLU A 256 -11.70 22.74 13.83
CA GLU A 256 -12.17 22.56 12.47
C GLU A 256 -11.22 23.18 11.45
N ASP A 257 -10.74 24.40 11.69
CA ASP A 257 -9.79 25.06 10.81
C ASP A 257 -8.45 24.30 10.77
N TRP A 258 -8.06 23.72 11.91
CA TRP A 258 -6.92 22.82 11.98
C TRP A 258 -7.10 21.57 11.11
N TRP A 259 -8.23 20.87 11.22
CA TRP A 259 -8.46 19.68 10.39
C TRP A 259 -8.57 19.99 8.90
N ARG A 260 -9.13 21.16 8.53
CA ARG A 260 -9.12 21.64 7.13
C ARG A 260 -7.71 21.84 6.60
N TRP A 261 -6.83 22.41 7.42
CA TRP A 261 -5.42 22.56 7.08
C TRP A 261 -4.71 21.23 6.94
N VAL A 262 -4.95 20.30 7.86
CA VAL A 262 -4.39 18.94 7.81
C VAL A 262 -4.84 18.21 6.54
N GLU A 263 -6.10 18.33 6.13
CA GLU A 263 -6.60 17.77 4.87
C GLU A 263 -5.92 18.35 3.64
N PHE A 264 -5.76 19.68 3.62
CA PHE A 264 -5.05 20.40 2.57
C PHE A 264 -3.59 19.92 2.47
N ALA A 265 -2.88 19.88 3.60
CA ALA A 265 -1.47 19.48 3.65
C ALA A 265 -1.27 17.99 3.31
N GLY A 266 -2.25 17.14 3.64
CA GLY A 266 -2.21 15.72 3.29
C GLY A 266 -1.18 14.92 4.07
N GLY A 267 -0.93 15.29 5.33
CA GLY A 267 0.09 14.65 6.16
C GLY A 267 1.50 14.89 5.62
N GLU A 268 2.22 13.80 5.37
CA GLU A 268 3.62 13.82 4.90
C GLU A 268 3.83 14.31 3.46
N TYR A 269 2.77 14.71 2.76
CA TYR A 269 2.74 14.92 1.32
C TYR A 269 3.14 16.35 0.88
N MET A 270 2.39 17.38 1.29
CA MET A 270 2.69 18.76 0.87
C MET A 270 3.74 19.39 1.77
N ASP A 271 4.59 20.21 1.17
CA ASP A 271 5.43 21.17 1.85
C ASP A 271 4.67 22.48 2.11
N PHE A 272 4.94 23.11 3.25
CA PHE A 272 4.34 24.37 3.64
C PHE A 272 5.30 25.20 4.49
N TRP A 273 5.00 26.48 4.61
CA TRP A 273 5.71 27.38 5.50
C TRP A 273 5.20 27.21 6.93
N LEU A 274 6.12 26.82 7.81
CA LEU A 274 5.91 26.66 9.24
C LEU A 274 6.60 27.80 10.00
N PRO A 275 5.83 28.71 10.60
CA PRO A 275 6.38 29.70 11.53
C PRO A 275 7.03 29.01 12.73
N GLU A 276 8.10 29.59 13.26
CA GLU A 276 8.77 29.02 14.42
C GLU A 276 8.03 29.35 15.75
N TRP A 277 7.25 30.43 15.76
CA TRP A 277 6.56 31.00 16.93
C TRP A 277 7.48 31.21 18.16
N GLN A 278 8.78 31.33 17.93
CA GLN A 278 9.74 31.79 18.93
C GLN A 278 10.15 33.21 18.56
N ALA A 279 10.40 34.04 19.59
CA ALA A 279 11.01 35.35 19.41
C ALA A 279 12.49 35.16 19.03
N ASN A 280 12.73 34.79 17.77
CA ASN A 280 14.07 34.58 17.24
C ASN A 280 14.79 35.92 17.07
N HIS A 281 14.03 36.99 16.85
CA HIS A 281 14.52 38.35 16.68
C HIS A 281 13.67 39.32 17.49
N ASP A 282 14.32 40.16 18.28
CA ASP A 282 13.64 41.20 19.05
C ASP A 282 13.47 42.45 18.18
N VAL A 283 12.21 42.85 17.97
CA VAL A 283 11.87 44.06 17.21
C VAL A 283 12.11 45.29 18.08
N VAL A 284 12.92 46.23 17.58
CA VAL A 284 13.38 47.39 18.37
C VAL A 284 12.36 48.53 18.38
N ARG A 285 11.58 48.67 17.30
CA ARG A 285 10.59 49.75 17.11
C ARG A 285 9.30 49.23 16.47
N ASP A 286 8.21 49.97 16.64
CA ASP A 286 6.93 49.62 16.03
C ASP A 286 7.06 49.56 14.50
N ILE A 287 6.30 48.65 13.90
CA ILE A 287 6.36 48.38 12.45
C ILE A 287 5.23 49.15 11.79
N GLU A 288 5.57 50.07 10.90
CA GLU A 288 4.59 50.85 10.14
C GLU A 288 4.04 50.04 8.96
N ASP A 289 2.80 50.33 8.57
CA ASP A 289 2.22 49.79 7.35
C ASP A 289 3.03 50.26 6.13
N GLY A 290 3.38 49.33 5.23
CA GLY A 290 4.22 49.62 4.08
C GLY A 290 5.72 49.70 4.37
N ALA A 291 6.18 49.34 5.58
CA ALA A 291 7.60 49.38 5.91
C ALA A 291 8.42 48.45 4.99
N GLU A 292 9.43 49.01 4.31
CA GLU A 292 10.39 48.26 3.47
C GLU A 292 11.59 47.73 4.27
N SER A 293 11.79 48.24 5.50
CA SER A 293 12.89 47.83 6.38
C SER A 293 12.43 47.61 7.82
N LEU A 294 12.93 46.55 8.46
CA LEU A 294 12.73 46.22 9.87
C LEU A 294 14.02 46.40 10.67
N TYR A 295 13.88 46.68 11.96
CA TYR A 295 15.00 46.96 12.87
C TYR A 295 14.97 45.98 14.03
N VAL A 296 16.00 45.13 14.09
CA VAL A 296 16.08 44.01 15.04
C VAL A 296 17.36 44.08 15.87
N ALA A 297 17.35 43.46 17.05
CA ALA A 297 18.58 43.25 17.81
C ALA A 297 19.62 42.44 16.99
N ALA A 298 20.90 42.79 17.14
CA ALA A 298 21.98 42.19 16.36
C ALA A 298 22.15 40.68 16.58
N GLY A 299 22.61 39.99 15.54
CA GLY A 299 22.85 38.55 15.56
C GLY A 299 22.41 37.82 14.29
N LEU A 300 21.69 38.47 13.38
CA LEU A 300 21.21 37.86 12.13
C LEU A 300 22.25 37.98 11.00
N ALA A 301 22.92 39.12 10.88
CA ALA A 301 23.85 39.42 9.78
C ALA A 301 24.98 38.38 9.63
N ALA A 302 25.49 37.84 10.75
CA ALA A 302 26.54 36.83 10.77
C ALA A 302 26.10 35.44 10.25
N TRP A 303 24.79 35.16 10.29
CA TRP A 303 24.23 33.85 9.94
C TRP A 303 23.42 33.88 8.64
N PHE A 304 22.97 35.04 8.19
CA PHE A 304 22.10 35.23 7.02
C PHE A 304 22.53 34.42 5.78
N ASN A 305 23.82 34.40 5.46
CA ASN A 305 24.36 33.70 4.28
C ASN A 305 24.73 32.23 4.52
N GLN A 306 24.57 31.71 5.75
CA GLN A 306 24.97 30.34 6.08
C GLN A 306 23.91 29.30 5.70
N ARG A 307 22.65 29.71 5.50
CA ARG A 307 21.53 28.83 5.14
C ARG A 307 20.47 29.58 4.36
N ALA A 308 19.92 28.94 3.32
CA ALA A 308 18.82 29.50 2.54
C ALA A 308 17.57 29.79 3.38
N GLY A 309 17.31 28.98 4.43
CA GLY A 309 16.18 29.20 5.34
C GLY A 309 16.25 30.48 6.15
N TYR A 310 17.43 31.07 6.35
CA TYR A 310 17.58 32.35 7.08
C TYR A 310 17.18 33.58 6.28
N GLN A 311 16.66 33.41 5.07
CA GLN A 311 16.13 34.49 4.25
C GLN A 311 14.62 34.68 4.43
N PHE A 312 13.95 33.79 5.18
CA PHE A 312 12.51 33.77 5.33
C PHE A 312 12.12 33.97 6.80
N ILE A 313 11.32 35.00 7.06
CA ILE A 313 10.86 35.36 8.40
C ILE A 313 9.34 35.55 8.41
N CYS A 314 8.76 35.56 9.60
CA CYS A 314 7.34 35.81 9.82
C CYS A 314 7.13 36.83 10.92
N ILE A 315 6.17 37.72 10.73
CA ILE A 315 5.54 38.48 11.82
C ILE A 315 4.34 37.66 12.26
N ALA A 316 4.37 37.12 13.47
CA ALA A 316 3.24 36.46 14.08
C ALA A 316 2.60 37.41 15.11
N SER A 317 1.32 37.72 14.93
CA SER A 317 0.51 38.53 15.84
C SER A 317 -0.83 37.84 16.13
N ALA A 318 -1.69 38.47 16.94
CA ALA A 318 -3.06 37.99 17.17
C ALA A 318 -3.91 37.98 15.89
N ASP A 319 -3.58 38.85 14.92
CA ASP A 319 -4.30 38.99 13.66
C ASP A 319 -3.89 37.96 12.60
N GLY A 320 -2.83 37.17 12.88
CA GLY A 320 -2.38 36.08 12.03
C GLY A 320 -0.86 36.08 11.80
N VAL A 321 -0.46 35.34 10.76
CA VAL A 321 0.95 35.18 10.39
C VAL A 321 1.21 35.88 9.07
N GLN A 322 2.07 36.89 9.08
CA GLN A 322 2.55 37.54 7.87
C GLN A 322 3.95 37.01 7.49
N PRO A 323 4.08 36.26 6.38
CA PRO A 323 5.38 35.79 5.87
C PRO A 323 6.09 36.92 5.12
N LEU A 324 7.41 37.02 5.28
CA LEU A 324 8.27 38.02 4.64
C LEU A 324 9.56 37.39 4.15
N LYS A 325 10.12 37.94 3.07
CA LYS A 325 11.43 37.56 2.55
C LYS A 325 12.42 38.70 2.76
N ILE A 326 13.57 38.37 3.33
CA ILE A 326 14.68 39.29 3.52
C ILE A 326 15.44 39.44 2.21
N HIS A 327 15.67 40.68 1.81
CA HIS A 327 16.55 41.04 0.70
C HIS A 327 18.00 41.13 1.17
N THR A 328 18.27 41.99 2.15
CA THR A 328 19.60 42.24 2.70
C THR A 328 19.53 42.49 4.20
N VAL A 329 20.60 42.17 4.91
CA VAL A 329 20.78 42.51 6.32
C VAL A 329 22.04 43.35 6.44
N ALA A 330 21.93 44.54 7.03
CA ALA A 330 23.03 45.44 7.27
C ALA A 330 23.11 45.77 8.76
N THR A 331 24.33 45.80 9.30
CA THR A 331 24.57 46.44 10.60
C THR A 331 24.54 47.94 10.37
N GLU A 332 23.70 48.67 11.09
CA GLU A 332 23.72 50.13 11.04
C GLU A 332 24.68 50.69 12.09
N ASP A 333 25.60 51.54 11.65
CA ASP A 333 26.50 52.29 12.53
C ASP A 333 25.87 53.66 12.85
N GLU A 334 25.56 53.88 14.13
CA GLU A 334 25.55 55.14 14.90
C GLU A 334 25.01 56.48 14.31
N GLU A 335 24.24 56.53 13.21
CA GLU A 335 23.68 57.81 12.71
C GLU A 335 22.26 58.16 13.24
N ASP A 336 21.50 57.20 13.79
CA ASP A 336 20.17 57.47 14.38
C ASP A 336 20.26 57.57 15.93
N PRO A 337 19.86 58.71 16.55
CA PRO A 337 19.91 58.89 18.01
C PRO A 337 18.99 57.96 18.83
N LEU A 338 18.15 57.15 18.18
CA LEU A 338 17.33 56.11 18.80
C LEU A 338 17.93 54.69 18.73
N LEU A 339 19.02 54.49 17.99
CA LEU A 339 19.67 53.19 17.81
C LEU A 339 20.84 53.02 18.79
N VAL A 340 20.72 52.04 19.69
CA VAL A 340 21.82 51.59 20.55
C VAL A 340 22.78 50.73 19.70
N ALA A 341 24.09 50.75 19.99
CA ALA A 341 25.05 49.83 19.38
C ALA A 341 24.53 48.38 19.41
N GLY A 342 24.46 47.72 18.26
CA GLY A 342 23.95 46.35 18.14
C GLY A 342 22.51 46.24 17.61
N VAL A 343 22.07 47.12 16.71
CA VAL A 343 20.85 46.94 15.91
C VAL A 343 21.22 46.61 14.46
N GLU A 344 20.47 45.71 13.85
CA GLU A 344 20.59 45.34 12.45
C GLU A 344 19.33 45.77 11.69
N ARG A 345 19.53 46.36 10.50
CA ARG A 345 18.45 46.67 9.55
C ARG A 345 18.27 45.50 8.60
N ILE A 346 17.04 45.01 8.52
CA ILE A 346 16.58 43.99 7.58
C ILE A 346 15.82 44.71 6.49
N ASP A 347 16.34 44.73 5.27
CA ASP A 347 15.62 45.22 4.11
C ASP A 347 14.79 44.07 3.52
N LEU A 348 13.51 44.32 3.26
CA LEU A 348 12.55 43.32 2.81
C LEU A 348 12.43 43.34 1.28
N VAL A 349 12.05 42.20 0.69
CA VAL A 349 11.71 42.12 -0.74
C VAL A 349 10.35 42.75 -1.01
N ASP A 350 9.38 42.48 -0.14
CA ASP A 350 8.02 43.01 -0.19
C ASP A 350 7.73 43.79 1.10
N PRO A 351 7.04 44.94 1.03
CA PRO A 351 6.76 45.75 2.21
C PRO A 351 5.79 45.04 3.18
N VAL A 352 5.87 45.40 4.46
CA VAL A 352 4.95 44.91 5.50
C VAL A 352 3.53 45.42 5.23
N SER A 353 2.53 44.63 5.63
CA SER A 353 1.11 44.98 5.50
C SER A 353 0.48 45.12 6.88
N GLY A 354 -0.15 46.26 7.13
CA GLY A 354 -0.66 46.62 8.44
C GLY A 354 0.43 47.15 9.36
N ALA A 355 0.03 48.01 10.29
CA ALA A 355 0.90 48.49 11.36
C ALA A 355 0.86 47.53 12.55
N HIS A 356 1.99 47.28 13.18
CA HIS A 356 2.12 46.35 14.30
C HIS A 356 2.90 46.97 15.47
N ASP A 357 2.36 46.87 16.69
CA ASP A 357 3.07 47.27 17.92
C ASP A 357 4.17 46.24 18.23
N ARG A 358 5.40 46.70 18.47
CA ARG A 358 6.56 45.84 18.76
C ARG A 358 6.34 44.90 19.95
N ARG A 359 5.42 45.22 20.87
CA ARG A 359 5.12 44.41 22.06
C ARG A 359 4.12 43.29 21.80
N GLU A 360 3.37 43.38 20.72
CA GLU A 360 2.29 42.45 20.36
C GLU A 360 2.68 41.51 19.22
N VAL A 361 3.88 41.70 18.65
CA VAL A 361 4.43 40.85 17.59
C VAL A 361 5.55 39.95 18.06
N VAL A 362 5.61 38.77 17.44
CA VAL A 362 6.74 37.85 17.53
C VAL A 362 7.36 37.74 16.14
N LEU A 363 8.60 38.19 16.00
CA LEU A 363 9.37 38.02 14.76
C LEU A 363 10.10 36.67 14.81
N CYS A 364 9.64 35.75 13.97
CA CYS A 364 10.04 34.35 13.94
C CYS A 364 10.70 33.95 12.62
N TRP A 365 11.43 32.84 12.64
CA TRP A 365 11.83 32.17 11.40
C TRP A 365 10.64 31.52 10.71
N LEU A 366 10.67 31.52 9.37
CA LEU A 366 9.70 30.81 8.55
C LEU A 366 10.37 29.60 7.89
N LEU A 367 10.09 28.40 8.40
CA LEU A 367 10.72 27.17 7.96
C LEU A 367 9.94 26.53 6.82
N CYS A 368 10.61 26.08 5.77
CA CYS A 368 10.00 25.18 4.78
C CYS A 368 9.95 23.78 5.41
N ALA A 369 8.76 23.30 5.75
CA ALA A 369 8.58 22.07 6.50
C ALA A 369 7.39 21.26 5.97
N ARG A 370 7.27 20.03 6.48
CA ARG A 370 6.12 19.15 6.30
C ARG A 370 5.82 18.40 7.59
N PHE A 371 4.70 17.71 7.66
CA PHE A 371 4.45 16.77 8.76
C PHE A 371 5.44 15.61 8.72
N ALA A 372 5.90 15.16 9.89
CA ALA A 372 6.82 14.04 10.06
C ALA A 372 6.12 12.67 9.96
N LYS A 373 4.81 12.65 10.20
CA LYS A 373 3.98 11.44 10.24
C LYS A 373 2.74 11.62 9.38
N SER A 374 2.35 10.55 8.73
CA SER A 374 1.12 10.45 7.93
C SER A 374 -0.11 10.18 8.77
N GLU A 375 0.06 9.75 10.02
CA GLU A 375 -0.99 9.72 11.04
C GLU A 375 -0.88 10.97 11.91
N LEU A 376 -1.98 11.74 11.95
CA LEU A 376 -2.09 12.94 12.76
C LEU A 376 -3.24 12.75 13.75
N ALA A 377 -2.93 12.74 15.04
CA ALA A 377 -3.87 12.39 16.10
C ALA A 377 -4.15 13.55 17.06
N LEU A 378 -5.42 13.70 17.43
CA LEU A 378 -5.88 14.52 18.54
C LEU A 378 -6.57 13.62 19.58
N THR A 379 -6.30 13.87 20.84
CA THR A 379 -6.98 13.22 21.96
C THR A 379 -7.94 14.19 22.61
N TYR A 380 -9.21 13.82 22.66
CA TYR A 380 -10.29 14.56 23.30
C TYR A 380 -10.40 14.13 24.76
N ASP A 381 -10.10 15.05 25.69
CA ASP A 381 -10.32 14.85 27.12
C ASP A 381 -11.81 15.01 27.46
N THR A 382 -12.50 15.88 26.72
CA THR A 382 -13.96 15.98 26.67
C THR A 382 -14.39 16.07 25.21
N LEU A 383 -15.68 15.92 24.91
CA LEU A 383 -16.16 16.03 23.51
C LEU A 383 -15.95 17.44 22.90
N THR A 384 -15.54 18.42 23.70
CA THR A 384 -15.33 19.83 23.30
C THR A 384 -13.92 20.35 23.60
N SER A 385 -13.05 19.57 24.22
CA SER A 385 -11.68 19.98 24.56
C SER A 385 -10.71 18.82 24.47
N GLY A 386 -9.46 19.12 24.08
CA GLY A 386 -8.46 18.08 23.95
C GLY A 386 -7.07 18.62 23.66
N SER A 387 -6.17 17.69 23.40
CA SER A 387 -4.78 17.99 23.08
C SER A 387 -4.21 17.01 22.06
N GLY A 388 -3.16 17.43 21.39
CA GLY A 388 -2.39 16.61 20.48
C GLY A 388 -0.96 17.11 20.37
N SER A 389 -0.12 16.37 19.66
CA SER A 389 1.22 16.82 19.37
C SER A 389 1.62 16.43 17.97
N PHE A 390 2.06 17.43 17.21
CA PHE A 390 2.40 17.28 15.81
C PHE A 390 3.90 17.45 15.62
N GLU A 391 4.48 16.54 14.86
CA GLU A 391 5.90 16.51 14.55
C GLU A 391 6.08 17.00 13.11
N PHE A 392 7.07 17.87 12.90
CA PHE A 392 7.40 18.50 11.63
C PHE A 392 8.87 18.28 11.31
N VAL A 393 9.18 18.18 10.02
CA VAL A 393 10.55 18.04 9.50
C VAL A 393 10.83 19.18 8.54
N GLU A 394 11.94 19.89 8.75
CA GLU A 394 12.44 20.90 7.83
C GLU A 394 12.93 20.27 6.52
N LEU A 395 12.74 20.97 5.39
CA LEU A 395 13.21 20.59 4.06
C LEU A 395 14.26 21.59 3.55
N PRO A 396 15.55 21.47 3.96
CA PRO A 396 16.59 22.45 3.63
C PRO A 396 16.83 22.67 2.14
N TRP A 397 16.55 21.66 1.29
CA TRP A 397 16.77 21.74 -0.16
C TRP A 397 15.60 22.37 -0.93
N GLU A 398 14.41 22.49 -0.33
CA GLU A 398 13.19 22.91 -1.05
C GLU A 398 12.89 24.41 -0.97
N TYR A 399 13.66 25.17 -0.20
CA TYR A 399 13.51 26.63 -0.07
C TYR A 399 13.56 27.41 -1.42
N SER A 400 14.07 26.80 -2.50
CA SER A 400 14.24 27.45 -3.81
C SER A 400 13.25 27.01 -4.91
N ALA A 401 12.49 25.92 -4.74
CA ALA A 401 11.50 25.46 -5.74
C ALA A 401 10.40 24.60 -5.10
N ALA A 402 9.14 24.82 -5.47
CA ALA A 402 7.99 24.01 -5.05
C ALA A 402 7.97 22.66 -5.76
N SER A 403 7.88 21.56 -4.99
CA SER A 403 7.76 20.21 -5.53
C SER A 403 6.28 19.92 -5.85
N VAL A 404 5.91 19.97 -7.14
CA VAL A 404 4.55 19.59 -7.58
C VAL A 404 4.45 18.07 -7.54
N GLY A 405 3.85 17.52 -6.48
CA GLY A 405 3.75 16.08 -6.19
C GLY A 405 2.83 15.28 -7.11
N ALA A 406 2.97 15.36 -8.44
CA ALA A 406 2.16 14.55 -9.35
C ALA A 406 2.63 13.08 -9.38
N ARG A 407 1.81 12.14 -8.88
CA ARG A 407 2.10 10.70 -9.00
C ARG A 407 1.73 10.18 -10.40
N PRO A 408 2.55 9.27 -10.95
CA PRO A 408 2.11 8.36 -11.97
C PRO A 408 1.19 7.22 -11.47
N ILE A 409 0.08 7.02 -12.14
CA ILE A 409 -0.69 5.79 -12.20
C ILE A 409 0.07 4.72 -12.98
N TYR A 410 -0.03 3.47 -12.52
CA TYR A 410 0.52 2.33 -13.23
C TYR A 410 -0.57 1.53 -13.94
N LEU A 411 -0.33 1.21 -15.20
CA LEU A 411 -1.20 0.38 -16.03
C LEU A 411 -0.52 -0.96 -16.29
N TYR A 412 -1.22 -2.05 -16.01
CA TYR A 412 -0.74 -3.41 -16.13
C TYR A 412 -1.47 -4.12 -17.29
N GLU A 413 -0.71 -4.71 -18.20
CA GLU A 413 -1.25 -5.56 -19.28
C GLU A 413 -0.64 -6.97 -19.18
N PHE A 414 -1.49 -7.98 -19.00
CA PHE A 414 -1.12 -9.40 -19.01
C PHE A 414 -1.61 -10.04 -20.31
N LYS A 415 -0.69 -10.56 -21.12
CA LYS A 415 -0.98 -11.13 -22.44
C LYS A 415 -0.35 -12.51 -22.61
N ALA A 416 -1.13 -13.50 -23.01
CA ALA A 416 -0.60 -14.81 -23.36
C ALA A 416 0.25 -14.76 -24.64
N LYS A 417 1.43 -15.40 -24.62
CA LYS A 417 2.36 -15.43 -25.76
C LYS A 417 1.92 -16.40 -26.87
N ASN A 418 1.33 -17.54 -26.49
CA ASN A 418 0.79 -18.55 -27.40
C ASN A 418 -0.62 -18.94 -26.92
N PRO A 419 -1.69 -18.28 -27.39
CA PRO A 419 -3.04 -18.54 -26.93
C PRO A 419 -3.52 -19.91 -27.43
N SER A 420 -3.59 -20.89 -26.54
CA SER A 420 -4.27 -22.17 -26.73
C SER A 420 -5.60 -22.24 -25.97
N SER A 421 -5.76 -21.36 -24.98
CA SER A 421 -6.93 -21.14 -24.15
C SER A 421 -7.63 -19.81 -24.50
N SER A 422 -8.88 -19.67 -24.11
CA SER A 422 -9.68 -18.44 -24.19
C SER A 422 -9.25 -17.38 -23.15
N PHE A 423 -7.97 -17.32 -22.79
CA PHE A 423 -7.46 -16.31 -21.87
C PHE A 423 -7.39 -14.95 -22.58
N ALA A 424 -8.35 -14.09 -22.26
CA ALA A 424 -8.37 -12.71 -22.75
C ALA A 424 -7.16 -11.94 -22.23
N THR A 425 -6.67 -10.97 -23.01
CA THR A 425 -5.69 -9.99 -22.51
C THR A 425 -6.31 -9.28 -21.30
N LEU A 426 -5.68 -9.38 -20.14
CA LEU A 426 -6.15 -8.72 -18.92
C LEU A 426 -5.47 -7.37 -18.78
N ARG A 427 -6.25 -6.35 -18.43
CA ARG A 427 -5.79 -4.98 -18.29
C ARG A 427 -6.29 -4.41 -16.98
N TYR A 428 -5.35 -4.03 -16.12
CA TYR A 428 -5.64 -3.48 -14.81
C TYR A 428 -4.94 -2.16 -14.57
N THR A 429 -5.51 -1.31 -13.73
CA THR A 429 -4.88 -0.08 -13.27
C THR A 429 -4.70 -0.13 -11.75
N SER A 430 -3.62 0.47 -11.24
CA SER A 430 -3.45 0.70 -9.80
C SER A 430 -4.37 1.80 -9.26
N TYR A 431 -5.12 2.47 -10.14
CA TYR A 431 -6.06 3.52 -9.75
C TYR A 431 -7.38 2.93 -9.23
N TYR A 432 -8.08 3.71 -8.40
CA TYR A 432 -9.31 3.26 -7.74
C TYR A 432 -10.51 3.11 -8.70
N GLU A 433 -10.42 3.65 -9.92
CA GLU A 433 -11.42 3.52 -10.97
C GLU A 433 -10.80 3.09 -12.31
N ALA A 434 -11.64 2.64 -13.23
CA ALA A 434 -11.20 2.24 -14.56
C ALA A 434 -10.73 3.44 -15.37
N ILE A 435 -9.64 3.26 -16.13
CA ILE A 435 -9.02 4.32 -16.94
C ILE A 435 -8.96 3.90 -18.40
N GLU A 436 -9.22 4.84 -19.31
CA GLU A 436 -8.95 4.68 -20.73
C GLU A 436 -7.62 5.32 -21.10
N ALA A 437 -6.70 4.54 -21.67
CA ALA A 437 -5.41 5.03 -22.15
C ALA A 437 -5.10 4.40 -23.51
N GLY A 438 -4.75 5.22 -24.50
CA GLY A 438 -4.40 4.75 -25.85
C GLY A 438 -5.45 3.87 -26.54
N GLY A 439 -6.74 4.17 -26.32
CA GLY A 439 -7.87 3.41 -26.89
C GLY A 439 -8.12 2.04 -26.23
N LYS A 440 -7.49 1.77 -25.09
CA LYS A 440 -7.68 0.55 -24.29
C LYS A 440 -8.27 0.92 -22.92
N THR A 441 -9.25 0.16 -22.46
CA THR A 441 -9.81 0.28 -21.11
C THR A 441 -9.07 -0.63 -20.13
N PHE A 442 -8.63 -0.07 -19.00
CA PHE A 442 -7.99 -0.77 -17.89
C PHE A 442 -8.96 -0.80 -16.71
N GLY A 443 -9.32 -2.00 -16.24
CA GLY A 443 -10.23 -2.16 -15.09
C GLY A 443 -9.50 -1.90 -13.76
N TYR A 444 -10.21 -1.42 -12.75
CA TYR A 444 -9.63 -1.26 -11.42
C TYR A 444 -9.49 -2.63 -10.73
N PHE A 445 -8.36 -2.87 -10.09
CA PHE A 445 -8.14 -4.01 -9.20
C PHE A 445 -7.07 -3.65 -8.18
N ASN A 446 -7.08 -4.30 -7.01
CA ASN A 446 -6.09 -4.06 -5.97
C ASN A 446 -4.75 -4.72 -6.36
N LEU A 447 -4.00 -4.04 -7.23
CA LEU A 447 -2.66 -4.39 -7.66
C LEU A 447 -1.63 -3.37 -7.19
N SER A 448 -0.48 -3.88 -6.75
CA SER A 448 0.73 -3.11 -6.53
C SER A 448 1.93 -3.88 -7.08
N HIS A 449 3.09 -3.22 -7.19
CA HIS A 449 4.34 -3.90 -7.53
C HIS A 449 5.46 -3.42 -6.60
N GLY A 450 6.45 -4.29 -6.38
CA GLY A 450 7.68 -3.92 -5.68
C GLY A 450 8.52 -2.89 -6.46
N ALA A 451 9.61 -2.44 -5.85
CA ALA A 451 10.52 -1.48 -6.48
C ALA A 451 11.15 -2.05 -7.77
N ILE A 452 11.04 -1.31 -8.87
CA ILE A 452 11.62 -1.68 -10.16
C ILE A 452 13.07 -1.19 -10.20
N LYS A 453 14.02 -2.11 -10.04
CA LYS A 453 15.46 -1.79 -10.12
C LYS A 453 15.94 -1.86 -11.57
N ARG A 454 16.63 -0.80 -12.01
CA ARG A 454 17.32 -0.75 -13.31
C ARG A 454 18.82 -0.66 -13.05
N ASP A 455 19.51 -1.78 -13.22
CA ASP A 455 20.96 -1.86 -13.13
C ASP A 455 21.55 -2.55 -14.38
N GLY A 456 22.87 -2.62 -14.47
CA GLY A 456 23.54 -3.36 -15.55
C GLY A 456 23.34 -4.88 -15.49
N ASN A 457 22.64 -5.40 -14.46
CA ASN A 457 22.45 -6.82 -14.22
C ASN A 457 20.95 -7.17 -14.07
N ALA A 458 20.20 -6.89 -15.14
CA ALA A 458 18.75 -7.08 -15.24
C ALA A 458 18.23 -8.51 -14.96
N VAL A 459 19.10 -9.50 -14.76
CA VAL A 459 18.72 -10.87 -14.39
C VAL A 459 18.43 -11.00 -12.89
N LYS A 460 19.09 -10.21 -12.04
CA LYS A 460 19.05 -10.35 -10.57
C LYS A 460 17.83 -9.73 -9.89
N HIS A 461 17.01 -9.00 -10.62
CA HIS A 461 15.93 -8.19 -10.04
C HIS A 461 14.58 -8.60 -10.63
N PRO A 462 13.98 -9.71 -10.17
CA PRO A 462 12.56 -9.95 -10.41
C PRO A 462 11.72 -8.83 -9.76
N VAL A 463 10.58 -8.54 -10.38
CA VAL A 463 9.59 -7.60 -9.86
C VAL A 463 8.39 -8.40 -9.40
N ASP A 464 8.08 -8.30 -8.12
CA ASP A 464 6.90 -8.94 -7.54
C ASP A 464 5.70 -8.02 -7.74
N VAL A 465 4.71 -8.51 -8.50
CA VAL A 465 3.43 -7.86 -8.66
C VAL A 465 2.45 -8.53 -7.70
N GLU A 466 2.00 -7.77 -6.70
CA GLU A 466 1.09 -8.25 -5.67
C GLU A 466 -0.35 -7.94 -6.05
N LEU A 467 -1.24 -8.92 -5.88
CA LEU A 467 -2.66 -8.79 -6.18
C LEU A 467 -3.46 -9.35 -5.01
N ILE A 468 -4.49 -8.61 -4.57
CA ILE A 468 -5.39 -9.06 -3.50
C ILE A 468 -6.71 -9.52 -4.12
N ASP A 469 -6.98 -10.82 -4.07
CA ASP A 469 -8.17 -11.48 -4.59
C ASP A 469 -8.98 -12.17 -3.47
N VAL A 470 -9.74 -11.37 -2.72
CA VAL A 470 -10.59 -11.83 -1.60
C VAL A 470 -11.69 -12.79 -2.08
N ALA A 471 -12.26 -12.54 -3.26
CA ALA A 471 -13.32 -13.39 -3.84
C ALA A 471 -12.78 -14.72 -4.37
N GLY A 472 -11.47 -14.81 -4.59
CA GLY A 472 -10.82 -16.01 -5.11
C GLY A 472 -11.18 -16.33 -6.56
N THR A 473 -11.65 -15.34 -7.32
CA THR A 473 -12.17 -15.48 -8.68
C THR A 473 -11.21 -14.96 -9.75
N HIS A 474 -10.07 -14.39 -9.36
CA HIS A 474 -9.16 -13.76 -10.29
C HIS A 474 -8.60 -14.78 -11.30
N PRO A 475 -8.55 -14.47 -12.62
CA PRO A 475 -8.14 -15.45 -13.64
C PRO A 475 -6.72 -15.97 -13.47
N LEU A 476 -5.81 -15.19 -12.87
CA LEU A 476 -4.43 -15.62 -12.60
C LEU A 476 -4.33 -16.77 -11.58
N ARG A 477 -5.39 -17.08 -10.82
CA ARG A 477 -5.43 -18.28 -9.96
C ARG A 477 -5.34 -19.58 -10.73
N ALA A 478 -5.63 -19.59 -12.02
CA ALA A 478 -5.47 -20.79 -12.85
C ALA A 478 -4.01 -21.30 -12.85
N TRP A 479 -3.01 -20.41 -12.73
CA TRP A 479 -1.60 -20.81 -12.68
C TRP A 479 -1.20 -21.47 -11.35
N THR A 480 -1.76 -21.01 -10.22
CA THR A 480 -1.47 -21.64 -8.92
C THR A 480 -2.07 -23.04 -8.82
N ARG A 481 -3.16 -23.30 -9.56
CA ARG A 481 -3.79 -24.62 -9.69
C ARG A 481 -3.18 -25.48 -10.79
N GLY A 482 -2.29 -24.94 -11.62
CA GLY A 482 -1.73 -25.64 -12.78
C GLY A 482 -2.75 -25.92 -13.89
N GLU A 483 -3.86 -25.16 -13.94
CA GLU A 483 -4.88 -25.26 -15.00
C GLU A 483 -4.39 -24.62 -16.31
N ASN A 484 -3.49 -23.63 -16.21
CA ASN A 484 -2.85 -22.97 -17.35
C ASN A 484 -1.32 -23.08 -17.24
N ASP A 485 -0.66 -23.41 -18.35
CA ASP A 485 0.81 -23.47 -18.49
C ASP A 485 1.31 -22.51 -19.60
N GLU A 486 0.46 -21.53 -19.97
CA GLU A 486 0.82 -20.53 -20.97
C GLU A 486 1.78 -19.50 -20.37
N VAL A 487 2.81 -19.14 -21.15
CA VAL A 487 3.73 -18.05 -20.80
C VAL A 487 3.02 -16.72 -21.00
N LEU A 488 2.81 -15.99 -19.90
CA LEU A 488 2.27 -14.63 -19.92
C LEU A 488 3.39 -13.59 -20.08
N GLU A 489 3.18 -12.64 -20.98
CA GLU A 489 3.92 -11.38 -21.07
C GLU A 489 3.21 -10.35 -20.19
N VAL A 490 3.95 -9.74 -19.27
CA VAL A 490 3.49 -8.68 -18.37
C VAL A 490 4.15 -7.37 -18.78
N THR A 491 3.33 -6.36 -19.04
CA THR A 491 3.79 -5.02 -19.36
C THR A 491 3.27 -4.02 -18.33
N ILE A 492 4.15 -3.23 -17.74
CA ILE A 492 3.83 -2.18 -16.76
C ILE A 492 4.15 -0.82 -17.41
N TRP A 493 3.17 0.07 -17.41
CA TRP A 493 3.27 1.42 -17.95
C TRP A 493 3.05 2.43 -16.84
N GLN A 494 3.62 3.61 -17.00
CA GLN A 494 3.53 4.73 -16.09
C GLN A 494 2.83 5.90 -16.80
N THR A 495 1.77 6.44 -16.21
CA THR A 495 0.99 7.56 -16.77
C THR A 495 0.41 8.44 -15.68
N THR A 496 -0.16 9.61 -15.96
CA THR A 496 -0.85 10.45 -14.94
C THR A 496 -2.38 10.30 -15.04
N ALA A 497 -3.09 10.56 -13.93
CA ALA A 497 -4.56 10.52 -13.85
C ALA A 497 -5.26 11.56 -14.73
N THR A 498 -4.68 12.75 -14.84
CA THR A 498 -5.27 13.89 -15.55
C THR A 498 -5.20 13.78 -17.06
N ALA A 499 -4.21 13.04 -17.59
CA ALA A 499 -4.03 12.79 -19.01
C ALA A 499 -3.45 11.38 -19.23
N PRO A 500 -4.29 10.33 -19.15
CA PRO A 500 -3.83 8.96 -19.26
C PRO A 500 -3.34 8.64 -20.68
N ALA A 501 -2.04 8.36 -20.81
CA ALA A 501 -1.37 8.02 -22.05
C ALA A 501 -0.52 6.75 -21.89
N LEU A 502 -0.25 6.13 -23.03
CA LEU A 502 0.51 4.90 -23.15
C LEU A 502 1.89 5.26 -23.72
N ASP A 503 2.70 6.00 -22.96
CA ASP A 503 3.96 6.57 -23.46
C ASP A 503 5.19 6.05 -22.72
N ASN A 504 5.10 5.88 -21.39
CA ASN A 504 6.24 5.47 -20.56
C ASN A 504 6.11 4.00 -20.11
N GLN A 505 6.71 3.09 -20.89
CA GLN A 505 6.74 1.66 -20.55
C GLN A 505 7.90 1.35 -19.59
N LEU A 506 7.58 0.89 -18.39
CA LEU A 506 8.57 0.61 -17.35
C LEU A 506 9.18 -0.79 -17.46
N VAL A 507 8.32 -1.79 -17.58
CA VAL A 507 8.67 -3.21 -17.59
C VAL A 507 7.92 -3.88 -18.72
N ARG A 508 8.62 -4.74 -19.46
CA ARG A 508 8.01 -5.70 -20.39
C ARG A 508 8.79 -6.99 -20.31
N SER A 509 8.19 -7.96 -19.63
CA SER A 509 8.86 -9.17 -19.19
C SER A 509 7.89 -10.35 -19.19
N SER A 510 8.41 -11.56 -18.99
CA SER A 510 7.58 -12.75 -18.88
C SER A 510 7.31 -13.07 -17.42
N MET A 511 6.09 -13.52 -17.14
CA MET A 511 5.74 -14.08 -15.85
C MET A 511 6.54 -15.37 -15.62
N LEU A 512 7.17 -15.48 -14.46
CA LEU A 512 7.92 -16.67 -14.07
C LEU A 512 7.05 -17.62 -13.26
N ARG A 513 6.41 -17.09 -12.22
CA ARG A 513 5.66 -17.88 -11.25
C ARG A 513 4.52 -17.05 -10.68
N VAL A 514 3.44 -17.74 -10.34
CA VAL A 514 2.38 -17.22 -9.48
C VAL A 514 2.40 -18.01 -8.19
N GLU A 515 2.53 -17.31 -7.08
CA GLU A 515 2.38 -17.84 -5.74
C GLU A 515 1.05 -17.33 -5.17
N ALA A 516 0.37 -18.17 -4.39
CA ALA A 516 -0.75 -17.75 -3.57
C ALA A 516 -0.28 -17.80 -2.12
N ASP A 517 -0.31 -16.64 -1.46
CA ASP A 517 0.01 -16.49 -0.05
C ASP A 517 -1.31 -16.29 0.70
N ASP A 518 -1.69 -17.28 1.49
CA ASP A 518 -3.06 -17.43 2.00
C ASP A 518 -4.14 -17.37 0.90
N LYS A 519 -5.40 -17.63 1.22
CA LYS A 519 -6.45 -17.76 0.18
C LYS A 519 -6.74 -16.46 -0.60
N GLU A 520 -6.13 -15.34 -0.23
CA GLU A 520 -6.53 -13.99 -0.67
C GLU A 520 -5.42 -13.20 -1.34
N LYS A 521 -4.13 -13.50 -1.12
CA LYS A 521 -3.03 -12.79 -1.78
C LYS A 521 -2.43 -13.65 -2.90
N LEU A 522 -2.22 -13.03 -4.05
CA LEU A 522 -1.46 -13.58 -5.15
C LEU A 522 -0.19 -12.76 -5.31
N ILE A 523 0.91 -13.44 -5.61
CA ILE A 523 2.20 -12.81 -5.89
C ILE A 523 2.65 -13.34 -7.24
N VAL A 524 2.79 -12.42 -8.20
CA VAL A 524 3.24 -12.74 -9.56
C VAL A 524 4.67 -12.27 -9.70
N GLU A 525 5.61 -13.21 -9.73
CA GLU A 525 7.02 -12.92 -9.96
C GLU A 525 7.25 -12.67 -11.47
N VAL A 526 7.61 -11.45 -11.82
CA VAL A 526 7.91 -11.04 -13.20
C VAL A 526 9.42 -10.92 -13.36
N ALA A 527 9.99 -11.70 -14.28
CA ALA A 527 11.44 -11.74 -14.48
C ALA A 527 11.81 -11.39 -15.92
N SER A 528 13.01 -10.80 -16.09
CA SER A 528 13.57 -10.52 -17.40
C SER A 528 13.73 -11.79 -18.24
N ILE A 529 13.52 -11.68 -19.55
CA ILE A 529 13.77 -12.75 -20.51
C ILE A 529 15.23 -13.23 -20.49
N LEU A 530 16.16 -12.37 -20.05
CA LEU A 530 17.58 -12.71 -19.94
C LEU A 530 17.87 -13.81 -18.91
N ARG A 531 16.94 -14.10 -18.00
CA ARG A 531 17.06 -15.23 -17.07
C ARG A 531 17.16 -16.59 -17.77
N ILE A 532 16.74 -16.69 -19.03
CA ILE A 532 17.00 -17.87 -19.88
C ILE A 532 18.50 -18.17 -19.97
N MET A 533 19.37 -17.16 -19.89
CA MET A 533 20.84 -17.34 -19.93
C MET A 533 21.42 -17.98 -18.67
N GLU A 534 20.71 -17.96 -17.53
CA GLU A 534 21.13 -18.67 -16.31
C GLU A 534 20.81 -20.17 -16.37
N GLN A 535 19.99 -20.60 -17.33
CA GLN A 535 19.70 -22.01 -17.48
C GLN A 535 21.00 -22.75 -17.83
N LYS A 536 21.37 -23.71 -16.97
CA LYS A 536 22.50 -24.61 -17.24
C LYS A 536 22.28 -25.33 -18.57
N THR A 537 23.01 -24.92 -19.61
CA THR A 537 23.04 -25.57 -20.93
C THR A 537 23.96 -26.80 -20.91
N GLY A 538 23.72 -27.76 -21.80
CA GLY A 538 24.59 -28.94 -21.96
C GLY A 538 24.30 -30.13 -21.04
N ARG A 539 23.06 -30.31 -20.57
CA ARG A 539 22.63 -31.37 -19.61
C ARG A 539 22.67 -32.83 -20.15
N GLY A 540 23.55 -33.18 -21.07
CA GLY A 540 23.53 -34.52 -21.70
C GLY A 540 24.78 -34.96 -22.45
N PHE A 541 25.93 -34.33 -22.24
CA PHE A 541 27.18 -34.85 -22.81
C PHE A 541 27.68 -36.05 -22.01
N GLY A 542 27.94 -37.18 -22.66
CA GLY A 542 28.56 -38.36 -22.03
C GLY A 542 27.62 -39.36 -21.33
N SER A 543 26.29 -39.26 -21.46
CA SER A 543 25.37 -40.20 -20.80
C SER A 543 25.01 -41.41 -21.69
N PRO A 544 25.00 -42.65 -21.15
CA PRO A 544 24.54 -43.83 -21.90
C PRO A 544 23.06 -43.80 -22.31
N THR A 545 22.25 -43.02 -21.59
CA THR A 545 20.82 -42.84 -21.87
C THR A 545 20.59 -41.68 -22.83
N CYS A 546 19.49 -41.73 -23.58
CA CYS A 546 19.12 -40.68 -24.53
C CYS A 546 18.73 -39.38 -23.79
N PRO A 547 19.39 -38.24 -24.03
CA PRO A 547 19.01 -36.95 -23.46
C PRO A 547 17.83 -36.30 -24.19
N HIS A 548 17.47 -36.77 -25.38
CA HIS A 548 16.41 -36.16 -26.20
C HIS A 548 15.03 -36.38 -25.58
N LYS A 549 14.20 -35.33 -25.60
CA LYS A 549 12.77 -35.43 -25.29
C LYS A 549 12.08 -36.31 -26.33
N LEU A 550 11.34 -37.34 -25.91
CA LEU A 550 10.53 -38.18 -26.79
C LEU A 550 9.52 -37.31 -27.57
N PHE A 551 9.44 -37.53 -28.89
CA PHE A 551 8.69 -36.70 -29.87
C PHE A 551 9.14 -35.23 -29.97
N GLY A 552 10.27 -34.87 -29.35
CA GLY A 552 10.90 -33.57 -29.57
C GLY A 552 11.60 -33.49 -30.93
N GLY A 553 11.97 -32.28 -31.35
CA GLY A 553 12.61 -32.06 -32.66
C GLY A 553 13.87 -32.89 -32.90
N LEU A 554 14.68 -33.13 -31.85
CA LEU A 554 15.88 -33.98 -31.93
C LEU A 554 15.59 -35.48 -31.96
N CYS A 555 14.42 -35.91 -31.48
CA CYS A 555 13.97 -37.30 -31.60
C CYS A 555 13.35 -37.55 -32.98
N GLY A 556 12.62 -36.57 -33.53
CA GLY A 556 12.08 -36.62 -34.89
C GLY A 556 10.87 -37.55 -35.09
N LEU A 557 10.40 -38.25 -34.05
CA LEU A 557 9.17 -39.05 -34.11
C LEU A 557 7.93 -38.17 -33.96
N ALA A 558 6.89 -38.47 -34.73
CA ALA A 558 5.60 -37.78 -34.62
C ALA A 558 4.73 -38.43 -33.54
N GLU A 559 4.35 -37.67 -32.50
CA GLU A 559 3.54 -38.17 -31.38
C GLU A 559 2.20 -38.79 -31.82
N ALA A 560 1.62 -38.30 -32.92
CA ALA A 560 0.34 -38.75 -33.44
C ALA A 560 0.32 -40.23 -33.86
N ASP A 561 1.45 -40.80 -34.26
CA ASP A 561 1.56 -42.19 -34.70
C ASP A 561 1.73 -43.17 -33.53
N TRP A 562 2.02 -42.66 -32.33
CA TRP A 562 2.37 -43.44 -31.13
C TRP A 562 1.40 -43.21 -29.97
N ARG A 563 0.21 -42.70 -30.27
CA ARG A 563 -0.87 -42.49 -29.29
C ARG A 563 -2.08 -43.35 -29.64
N GLU A 564 -2.76 -43.80 -28.60
CA GLU A 564 -4.05 -44.50 -28.68
C GLU A 564 -5.08 -43.72 -27.87
N SER A 565 -6.33 -43.73 -28.30
CA SER A 565 -7.43 -43.10 -27.57
C SER A 565 -8.35 -44.14 -26.94
N GLY A 566 -8.97 -43.77 -25.82
CA GLY A 566 -10.02 -44.56 -25.19
C GLY A 566 -10.89 -43.70 -24.29
N GLU A 567 -12.10 -44.14 -24.01
CA GLU A 567 -12.98 -43.50 -23.04
C GLU A 567 -12.66 -43.99 -21.62
N ILE A 568 -12.64 -43.05 -20.68
CA ILE A 568 -12.38 -43.34 -19.27
C ILE A 568 -13.57 -44.12 -18.70
N GLY A 569 -13.32 -45.35 -18.26
CA GLY A 569 -14.31 -46.21 -17.60
C GLY A 569 -14.30 -46.09 -16.08
N ALA A 570 -13.13 -45.86 -15.47
CA ALA A 570 -13.02 -45.62 -14.03
C ALA A 570 -11.78 -44.79 -13.66
N LEU A 571 -11.88 -44.08 -12.55
CA LEU A 571 -10.81 -43.28 -11.94
C LEU A 571 -10.75 -43.62 -10.45
N GLY A 572 -9.56 -43.65 -9.87
CA GLY A 572 -9.44 -43.87 -8.44
C GLY A 572 -8.01 -43.80 -7.93
N THR A 573 -7.86 -44.11 -6.64
CA THR A 573 -6.57 -44.18 -5.96
C THR A 573 -6.44 -45.55 -5.32
N THR A 574 -5.30 -46.21 -5.50
CA THR A 574 -4.99 -47.46 -4.82
C THR A 574 -4.84 -47.27 -3.32
N ALA A 575 -4.84 -48.35 -2.55
CA ALA A 575 -4.63 -48.31 -1.09
C ALA A 575 -3.30 -47.64 -0.69
N ASN A 576 -2.31 -47.64 -1.57
CA ASN A 576 -1.00 -47.02 -1.34
C ASN A 576 -0.94 -45.54 -1.78
N GLY A 577 -2.08 -44.92 -2.09
CA GLY A 577 -2.14 -43.52 -2.52
C GLY A 577 -1.79 -43.29 -3.99
N GLN A 578 -1.52 -44.33 -4.78
CA GLN A 578 -1.18 -44.18 -6.21
C GLN A 578 -2.45 -43.99 -7.05
N PRO A 579 -2.57 -42.90 -7.83
CA PRO A 579 -3.72 -42.64 -8.70
C PRO A 579 -3.70 -43.55 -9.94
N TYR A 580 -4.87 -43.97 -10.41
CA TYR A 580 -5.02 -44.79 -11.61
C TYR A 580 -6.24 -44.38 -12.44
N VAL A 581 -6.19 -44.71 -13.73
CA VAL A 581 -7.30 -44.60 -14.67
C VAL A 581 -7.49 -45.92 -15.42
N GLN A 582 -8.74 -46.33 -15.59
CA GLN A 582 -9.13 -47.52 -16.36
C GLN A 582 -9.86 -47.12 -17.63
N LEU A 583 -9.46 -47.71 -18.75
CA LEU A 583 -10.03 -47.43 -20.06
C LEU A 583 -9.80 -48.58 -21.03
N ALA A 584 -10.67 -48.67 -22.04
CA ALA A 584 -10.45 -49.52 -23.20
C ALA A 584 -9.81 -48.67 -24.32
N LEU A 585 -8.56 -48.95 -24.66
CA LEU A 585 -7.87 -48.28 -25.76
C LEU A 585 -8.23 -48.93 -27.09
N THR A 586 -8.32 -48.13 -28.15
CA THR A 586 -8.60 -48.60 -29.51
C THR A 586 -7.53 -49.52 -30.08
N GLY A 587 -6.27 -49.33 -29.68
CA GLY A 587 -5.15 -50.12 -30.15
C GLY A 587 -4.91 -51.40 -29.36
N ALA A 588 -4.62 -52.49 -30.06
CA ALA A 588 -4.18 -53.76 -29.49
C ALA A 588 -2.67 -53.74 -29.16
N ARG A 589 -2.25 -52.86 -28.23
CA ARG A 589 -0.85 -52.75 -27.77
C ARG A 589 -0.66 -53.47 -26.43
N ALA A 590 0.54 -53.99 -26.17
CA ALA A 590 0.83 -54.54 -24.84
C ALA A 590 0.82 -53.42 -23.78
N ALA A 591 0.44 -53.70 -22.54
CA ALA A 591 0.42 -52.70 -21.48
C ALA A 591 1.79 -52.01 -21.27
N SER A 592 2.89 -52.77 -21.40
CA SER A 592 4.26 -52.26 -21.33
C SER A 592 4.57 -51.17 -22.36
N PHE A 593 3.80 -51.06 -23.43
CA PHE A 593 3.94 -50.02 -24.45
C PHE A 593 3.70 -48.61 -23.89
N PHE A 594 2.82 -48.45 -22.89
CA PHE A 594 2.47 -47.15 -22.33
C PHE A 594 3.27 -46.79 -21.06
N GLN A 595 4.09 -47.71 -20.54
CA GLN A 595 4.94 -47.45 -19.37
C GLN A 595 5.96 -46.35 -19.65
N LEU A 596 6.12 -45.42 -18.71
CA LEU A 596 6.91 -44.18 -18.85
C LEU A 596 6.41 -43.26 -19.97
N GLY A 597 5.13 -43.41 -20.34
CA GLY A 597 4.44 -42.63 -21.35
C GLY A 597 3.68 -41.46 -20.75
N LYS A 598 2.75 -40.91 -21.54
CA LYS A 598 1.89 -39.80 -21.13
C LYS A 598 0.44 -40.16 -21.35
N ALA A 599 -0.39 -39.83 -20.37
CA ALA A 599 -1.84 -39.83 -20.49
C ALA A 599 -2.30 -38.38 -20.60
N LYS A 600 -3.14 -38.06 -21.58
CA LYS A 600 -3.65 -36.70 -21.81
C LYS A 600 -5.17 -36.68 -21.83
N VAL A 601 -5.77 -35.78 -21.05
CA VAL A 601 -7.21 -35.50 -21.02
C VAL A 601 -7.39 -33.98 -21.14
N GLY A 602 -8.02 -33.49 -22.21
CA GLY A 602 -8.09 -32.05 -22.47
C GLY A 602 -6.70 -31.42 -22.54
N ASN A 603 -6.43 -30.44 -21.66
CA ASN A 603 -5.13 -29.78 -21.51
C ASN A 603 -4.24 -30.42 -20.43
N GLU A 604 -4.77 -31.35 -19.64
CA GLU A 604 -4.03 -31.99 -18.56
C GLU A 604 -3.21 -33.18 -19.07
N ILE A 605 -1.93 -33.24 -18.69
CA ILE A 605 -1.00 -34.31 -19.07
C ILE A 605 -0.42 -34.92 -17.81
N GLN A 606 -0.54 -36.23 -17.67
CA GLN A 606 0.03 -36.99 -16.56
C GLN A 606 1.00 -38.05 -17.07
N THR A 607 2.04 -38.32 -16.28
CA THR A 607 3.02 -39.37 -16.60
C THR A 607 2.49 -40.73 -16.17
N ILE A 608 2.62 -41.72 -17.05
CA ILE A 608 2.23 -43.11 -16.78
C ILE A 608 3.43 -43.81 -16.16
N ASN A 609 3.36 -44.13 -14.87
CA ASN A 609 4.41 -44.87 -14.17
C ASN A 609 4.40 -46.36 -14.57
N ARG A 610 3.20 -46.94 -14.60
CA ARG A 610 2.97 -48.36 -14.90
C ARG A 610 1.65 -48.52 -15.62
N ALA A 611 1.55 -49.55 -16.44
CA ALA A 611 0.32 -49.94 -17.09
C ALA A 611 0.12 -51.45 -16.98
N GLU A 612 -1.12 -51.87 -16.79
CA GLU A 612 -1.57 -53.26 -16.76
C GLU A 612 -2.73 -53.46 -17.73
N LEU A 613 -2.87 -54.66 -18.29
CA LEU A 613 -3.98 -55.03 -19.17
C LEU A 613 -4.64 -56.30 -18.64
N ALA A 614 -5.91 -56.21 -18.28
CA ALA A 614 -6.71 -57.32 -17.79
C ALA A 614 -8.07 -57.31 -18.49
N ALA A 615 -8.46 -58.45 -19.08
CA ALA A 615 -9.75 -58.61 -19.78
C ALA A 615 -10.08 -57.49 -20.81
N GLY A 616 -9.07 -56.95 -21.50
CA GLY A 616 -9.24 -55.88 -22.50
C GLY A 616 -9.32 -54.47 -21.92
N VAL A 617 -9.22 -54.29 -20.60
CA VAL A 617 -9.19 -52.99 -19.93
C VAL A 617 -7.78 -52.67 -19.49
N TYR A 618 -7.28 -51.49 -19.88
CA TYR A 618 -6.00 -50.97 -19.43
C TYR A 618 -6.17 -50.25 -18.09
N THR A 619 -5.33 -50.57 -17.12
CA THR A 619 -5.18 -49.79 -15.89
C THR A 619 -3.86 -49.03 -15.98
N LEU A 620 -3.92 -47.70 -16.11
CA LEU A 620 -2.75 -46.83 -16.16
C LEU A 620 -2.55 -46.18 -14.79
N TYR A 621 -1.40 -46.44 -14.17
CA TYR A 621 -1.00 -45.83 -12.90
C TYR A 621 -0.24 -44.54 -13.18
N LEU A 622 -0.70 -43.45 -12.58
CA LEU A 622 -0.21 -42.10 -12.85
C LEU A 622 0.72 -41.62 -11.74
N SER A 623 1.55 -40.62 -12.03
CA SER A 623 2.36 -39.94 -11.00
C SER A 623 1.51 -39.00 -10.14
N LEU A 624 0.48 -38.39 -10.72
CA LEU A 624 -0.47 -37.51 -10.06
C LEU A 624 -1.88 -37.80 -10.60
N PRO A 625 -2.94 -37.61 -9.78
CA PRO A 625 -4.32 -37.76 -10.26
C PRO A 625 -4.65 -36.66 -11.27
N PHE A 626 -5.54 -36.98 -12.20
CA PHE A 626 -6.17 -35.94 -13.02
C PHE A 626 -7.09 -35.08 -12.17
N ARG A 627 -7.07 -33.76 -12.37
CA ARG A 627 -7.95 -32.81 -11.66
C ARG A 627 -9.31 -32.67 -12.33
N GLN A 628 -9.34 -32.75 -13.67
CA GLN A 628 -10.54 -32.49 -14.48
C GLN A 628 -11.04 -33.72 -15.25
N ALA A 629 -10.43 -34.89 -15.06
CA ALA A 629 -10.88 -36.10 -15.74
C ALA A 629 -12.15 -36.63 -15.07
N GLU A 630 -13.15 -36.92 -15.89
CA GLU A 630 -14.41 -37.57 -15.50
C GLU A 630 -14.63 -38.84 -16.34
N ILE A 631 -15.46 -39.74 -15.81
CA ILE A 631 -15.85 -40.95 -16.53
C ILE A 631 -16.57 -40.55 -17.83
N GLY A 632 -16.21 -41.20 -18.94
CA GLY A 632 -16.75 -40.92 -20.28
C GLY A 632 -15.95 -39.91 -21.10
N LEU A 633 -14.95 -39.22 -20.53
CA LEU A 633 -14.06 -38.37 -21.33
C LEU A 633 -13.07 -39.20 -22.14
N THR A 634 -12.67 -38.69 -23.31
CA THR A 634 -11.62 -39.30 -24.14
C THR A 634 -10.23 -38.99 -23.57
N LEU A 635 -9.47 -40.04 -23.27
CA LEU A 635 -8.08 -40.00 -22.86
C LEU A 635 -7.18 -40.48 -24.00
N TYR A 636 -6.08 -39.78 -24.22
CA TYR A 636 -5.01 -40.19 -25.14
C TYR A 636 -3.83 -40.75 -24.37
N ALA A 637 -3.54 -42.05 -24.54
CA ALA A 637 -2.38 -42.71 -23.97
C ALA A 637 -1.27 -42.79 -25.02
N THR A 638 -0.11 -42.24 -24.71
CA THR A 638 1.04 -42.16 -25.62
C THR A 638 2.13 -43.13 -25.18
N ALA A 639 2.83 -43.74 -26.14
CA ALA A 639 3.95 -44.64 -25.89
C ALA A 639 5.02 -43.99 -25.00
N GLY A 640 5.56 -44.75 -24.05
CA GLY A 640 6.68 -44.30 -23.22
C GLY A 640 8.05 -44.75 -23.70
N CYS A 641 9.09 -44.10 -23.20
CA CYS A 641 10.48 -44.38 -23.54
C CYS A 641 11.34 -44.40 -22.28
N ASP A 642 12.03 -45.51 -22.05
CA ASP A 642 13.00 -45.72 -20.97
C ASP A 642 14.37 -45.07 -21.29
N ARG A 643 14.50 -44.42 -22.46
CA ARG A 643 15.70 -43.76 -22.97
C ARG A 643 16.88 -44.71 -23.22
N THR A 644 16.65 -46.02 -23.30
CA THR A 644 17.69 -46.99 -23.63
C THR A 644 17.83 -47.19 -25.14
N TYR A 645 19.02 -47.56 -25.59
CA TYR A 645 19.27 -47.84 -27.00
C TYR A 645 18.46 -49.04 -27.52
N GLY A 646 18.31 -50.08 -26.69
CA GLY A 646 17.54 -51.29 -27.03
C GLY A 646 16.06 -50.99 -27.31
N THR A 647 15.43 -50.16 -26.47
CA THR A 647 14.03 -49.75 -26.68
C THR A 647 13.90 -48.81 -27.88
N CYS A 648 14.85 -47.90 -28.09
CA CYS A 648 14.83 -47.01 -29.26
C CYS A 648 14.90 -47.80 -30.59
N LEU A 649 15.69 -48.87 -30.62
CA LEU A 649 15.81 -49.77 -31.76
C LEU A 649 14.56 -50.65 -31.96
N SER A 650 14.15 -51.35 -30.91
CA SER A 650 13.10 -52.38 -31.01
C SER A 650 11.68 -51.82 -31.07
N LYS A 651 11.37 -50.82 -30.22
CA LYS A 651 10.03 -50.25 -30.09
C LYS A 651 9.76 -49.16 -31.10
N PHE A 652 10.72 -48.26 -31.32
CA PHE A 652 10.54 -47.05 -32.14
C PHE A 652 11.27 -47.09 -33.49
N SER A 653 12.17 -48.05 -33.71
CA SER A 653 13.03 -48.12 -34.91
C SER A 653 13.79 -46.81 -35.21
N ASN A 654 14.10 -46.02 -34.19
CA ASN A 654 14.63 -44.66 -34.33
C ASN A 654 16.08 -44.52 -33.85
N ARG A 655 16.91 -45.55 -34.08
CA ARG A 655 18.32 -45.56 -33.63
C ARG A 655 19.16 -44.42 -34.19
N VAL A 656 18.80 -43.89 -35.37
CA VAL A 656 19.56 -42.83 -36.06
C VAL A 656 19.51 -41.52 -35.29
N ASN A 657 18.39 -41.24 -34.61
CA ASN A 657 18.19 -40.02 -33.82
C ASN A 657 18.42 -40.25 -32.30
N PHE A 658 19.08 -41.35 -31.93
CA PHE A 658 19.48 -41.60 -30.55
C PHE A 658 20.60 -40.64 -30.16
N GLY A 659 20.37 -39.81 -29.14
CA GLY A 659 21.32 -38.77 -28.73
C GLY A 659 22.25 -39.13 -27.59
N GLY A 660 22.21 -40.37 -27.09
CA GLY A 660 23.07 -40.85 -26.01
C GLY A 660 24.28 -41.64 -26.53
N GLU A 661 25.12 -42.09 -25.61
CA GLU A 661 26.35 -42.84 -25.90
C GLU A 661 26.29 -44.24 -25.28
N PRO A 662 25.60 -45.21 -25.92
CA PRO A 662 25.21 -46.46 -25.25
C PRO A 662 26.37 -47.41 -24.97
N PHE A 663 27.53 -47.16 -25.58
CA PHE A 663 28.75 -47.97 -25.43
C PHE A 663 29.82 -47.26 -24.59
N THR A 664 29.49 -46.17 -23.92
CA THR A 664 30.40 -45.51 -22.98
C THR A 664 30.73 -46.49 -21.84
N PRO A 665 32.02 -46.81 -21.60
CA PRO A 665 32.43 -47.70 -20.53
C PRO A 665 31.89 -47.24 -19.17
N ALA A 666 31.45 -48.18 -18.34
CA ALA A 666 30.95 -47.87 -17.00
C ALA A 666 32.09 -47.43 -16.06
N ASP A 667 33.27 -48.04 -16.22
CA ASP A 667 34.47 -47.75 -15.45
C ASP A 667 35.47 -46.92 -16.25
N ASN A 668 36.35 -46.21 -15.54
CA ASN A 668 37.38 -45.39 -16.15
C ASN A 668 38.40 -46.29 -16.88
N PRO A 669 38.48 -46.27 -18.22
CA PRO A 669 39.36 -47.15 -18.97
C PRO A 669 40.86 -46.84 -18.78
N VAL A 670 41.21 -45.83 -17.97
CA VAL A 670 42.58 -45.37 -17.75
C VAL A 670 43.29 -46.11 -16.60
N ILE A 671 42.57 -46.78 -15.67
CA ILE A 671 43.19 -47.38 -14.47
C ILE A 671 42.63 -48.77 -14.13
N GLU A 672 42.54 -49.67 -15.12
CA GLU A 672 42.37 -51.10 -14.82
C GLU A 672 43.64 -51.87 -15.17
N GLU A 673 44.18 -52.55 -14.16
CA GLU A 673 45.21 -53.57 -14.34
C GLU A 673 44.53 -54.77 -15.00
N VAL A 674 44.82 -55.00 -16.27
CA VAL A 674 44.31 -56.17 -17.00
C VAL A 674 45.05 -57.39 -16.46
N GLU A 675 44.41 -58.15 -15.55
CA GLU A 675 44.93 -59.44 -15.10
C GLU A 675 44.75 -60.45 -16.25
N ILE A 676 45.83 -60.68 -16.99
CA ILE A 676 45.88 -61.67 -18.07
C ILE A 676 46.10 -63.03 -17.42
N ASP A 677 45.02 -63.74 -17.11
CA ASP A 677 45.10 -65.12 -16.63
C ASP A 677 45.31 -66.05 -17.83
N THR A 678 46.56 -66.13 -18.29
CA THR A 678 46.96 -67.03 -19.36
C THR A 678 47.66 -68.26 -18.82
N GLU A 679 46.89 -69.32 -18.55
CA GLU A 679 47.34 -70.65 -18.94
C GLU A 679 47.25 -70.75 -20.48
N ILE A 680 48.25 -70.17 -21.17
CA ILE A 680 48.51 -70.50 -22.57
C ILE A 680 49.23 -71.85 -22.56
N PRO A 681 48.66 -72.93 -23.16
CA PRO A 681 49.39 -74.17 -23.31
C PRO A 681 50.56 -73.93 -24.27
N GLY A 682 51.79 -73.89 -23.74
CA GLY A 682 53.02 -73.90 -24.53
C GLY A 682 53.99 -72.72 -24.36
N PHE A 683 53.83 -71.85 -23.36
CA PHE A 683 54.84 -70.84 -23.05
C PHE A 683 55.32 -70.96 -21.60
N ASP A 684 56.43 -71.68 -21.40
CA ASP A 684 57.21 -71.62 -20.16
C ASP A 684 57.94 -70.27 -20.07
N LYS A 685 57.59 -69.47 -19.06
CA LYS A 685 58.55 -68.91 -18.10
C LYS A 685 57.90 -68.15 -16.96
#